data_AF-A0A819XYI2-F1
#
_entry.id   AF-A0A819XYI2-F1
#
_cell.length_a   1.000
_cell.length_b   1.000
_cell.length_c   1.000
_cell.angle_alpha   90.00
_cell.angle_beta   90.00
_cell.angle_gamma   90.00
#
_symmetry.space_group_name_H-M   'P 1'
#
loop_
_entity.id
_entity.type
_entity.pdbx_description
1 polymer ?
#
loop_
_entity_poly.entity_id
_entity_poly.type
_entity_poly.pdbx_seq_one_letter_code
_entity_poly.pdbx_strand_id
1 'polypeptide(L)'
;VLESEPSNELTVYGKILAMLPDFDSIQMSKCVLAALEKYGCGDDLIRLASILSVLETTTIFQKLPQYLKSPDGDFMTLLNVMDEVLLIKQSVSVKQFDLDRICQAKGLTNIKYIIEEALRRYANLEKLFSHSSEFREKARLASGQWELIAKSLLAGYYENIFVSMKELHDRIHQFVRYNDKNDIAVLDLQSTLIRPKSQSPVSLIIAREVCYSSANRSKAILSFVGEIKPEWMNHTIERQIYLDHDEENRLNANNRYLNDEAKFSNKLNMLLSNHMVSLKGPADVVLNAELHLRQELISEYTFNLENKNPPNTASYINLSRNFESVMKMTRIFHPLIWRWKNQKQVEITVDSDTATKTCRRWVPPRNLRPQMRRNCRDIEKRISCITDSKRTSIDLYNSVKGPKATRETRMEVVAWIAVCKFDCRLEGGFVRDWVVGNYRARSNDNPSSWLQYYVNKNGQQLPSMVKEVVPADLDCHLPTHVYFDIDKFQDELLKFDIKCKVFREDWRYVISIDEDARTGPFVMDLIEPHIALTHDRIDFDVNNLFLEKDYTNDLGMRVDIQRKPYFIELEMIVDHIKNKCFQVLRPVDWVVKERIDQMINIRSWVQIGEALSVIPDPHPYNHVLLVPLPSSANLYQHLISLMGIISNALQIISIEEIKNPSLEDTYEAMKIVIAKQCAAYNPNEQLLFHGTHGAGIEGITEYGFDDRYYNPNGAWG
;
A
#
# COMPACT_ATOMS: atom_id res chain seq x y z
N VAL A 1 16.20 33.04 24.03
CA VAL A 1 15.74 32.94 25.44
C VAL A 1 16.81 33.51 26.36
N LEU A 2 18.09 33.29 26.04
CA LEU A 2 19.21 34.07 26.56
C LEU A 2 19.58 35.18 25.56
N GLU A 3 20.25 36.23 26.04
CA GLU A 3 20.80 37.31 25.21
C GLU A 3 21.89 36.76 24.27
N SER A 4 22.18 37.49 23.18
CA SER A 4 23.19 37.09 22.19
C SER A 4 24.63 37.22 22.68
N GLU A 5 24.83 37.90 23.81
CA GLU A 5 26.09 37.96 24.55
C GLU A 5 26.00 37.11 25.82
N PRO A 6 27.13 36.63 26.39
CA PRO A 6 27.15 35.66 27.49
C PRO A 6 26.77 36.28 28.86
N SER A 7 25.71 37.09 28.91
CA SER A 7 24.99 37.37 30.14
C SER A 7 24.11 36.15 30.41
N ASN A 8 24.26 35.48 31.55
CA ASN A 8 23.37 34.38 31.95
C ASN A 8 21.95 34.89 32.31
N GLU A 9 21.49 35.97 31.69
CA GLU A 9 20.22 36.63 31.97
C GLU A 9 19.13 36.18 30.98
N LEU A 10 17.92 36.00 31.50
CA LEU A 10 16.74 35.73 30.66
C LEU A 10 16.36 36.99 29.88
N THR A 11 16.12 36.85 28.57
CA THR A 11 15.52 37.92 27.78
C THR A 11 14.12 38.27 28.32
N VAL A 12 13.56 39.42 27.94
CA VAL A 12 12.17 39.78 28.29
C VAL A 12 11.20 38.64 27.96
N TYR A 13 11.36 38.05 26.77
CA TYR A 13 10.59 36.89 26.34
C TYR A 13 10.85 35.63 27.21
N GLY A 14 12.11 35.41 27.61
CA GLY A 14 12.47 34.34 28.54
C GLY A 14 11.87 34.50 29.93
N LYS A 15 11.78 35.74 30.44
CA LYS A 15 11.13 36.05 31.72
C LYS A 15 9.64 35.74 31.69
N ILE A 16 8.95 36.09 30.61
CA ILE A 16 7.52 35.78 30.42
C ILE A 16 7.31 34.26 30.31
N LEU A 17 8.14 33.56 29.53
CA LEU A 17 8.06 32.09 29.42
C LEU A 17 8.27 31.39 30.77
N ALA A 18 9.16 31.91 31.62
CA ALA A 18 9.41 31.37 32.96
C ALA A 18 8.21 31.53 33.92
N MET A 19 7.22 32.37 33.58
CA MET A 19 5.97 32.51 34.33
C MET A 19 4.93 31.45 33.96
N LEU A 20 5.13 30.72 32.86
CA LEU A 20 4.24 29.64 32.46
C LEU A 20 4.52 28.35 33.26
N PRO A 21 3.49 27.49 33.43
CA PRO A 21 3.69 26.13 33.87
C PRO A 21 4.67 25.35 32.99
N ASP A 22 5.19 24.25 33.52
CA ASP A 22 5.99 23.33 32.73
C ASP A 22 5.13 22.62 31.68
N PHE A 23 5.65 22.54 30.45
CA PHE A 23 5.06 21.86 29.29
C PHE A 23 6.04 20.86 28.66
N ASP A 24 7.06 20.45 29.42
CA ASP A 24 8.10 19.46 29.10
C ASP A 24 9.05 19.86 27.95
N SER A 25 8.71 20.90 27.19
CA SER A 25 9.58 21.47 26.15
C SER A 25 9.40 22.98 26.02
N ILE A 26 10.50 23.67 25.73
CA ILE A 26 10.50 25.11 25.46
C ILE A 26 9.63 25.44 24.24
N GLN A 27 9.62 24.58 23.23
CA GLN A 27 8.80 24.71 22.03
C GLN A 27 7.32 24.76 22.39
N MET A 28 6.83 23.81 23.20
CA MET A 28 5.43 23.82 23.63
C MET A 28 5.10 25.04 24.50
N SER A 29 6.01 25.47 25.40
CA SER A 29 5.80 26.70 26.18
C SER A 29 5.67 27.94 25.29
N LYS A 30 6.45 28.04 24.21
CA LYS A 30 6.30 29.10 23.19
C LYS A 30 4.95 29.04 22.48
N CYS A 31 4.48 27.83 22.14
CA CYS A 31 3.16 27.65 21.53
C CYS A 31 2.04 28.12 22.44
N VAL A 32 2.07 27.71 23.71
CA VAL A 32 1.07 28.11 24.71
C VAL A 32 1.11 29.62 24.94
N LEU A 33 2.29 30.22 25.05
CA LEU A 33 2.40 31.67 25.21
C LEU A 33 1.76 32.42 24.03
N ALA A 34 2.03 31.99 22.80
CA ALA A 34 1.45 32.58 21.60
C ALA A 34 -0.08 32.43 21.57
N ALA A 35 -0.60 31.28 22.01
CA ALA A 35 -2.03 31.04 22.12
C ALA A 35 -2.71 31.98 23.13
N LEU A 36 -2.06 32.21 24.28
CA LEU A 36 -2.55 33.09 25.35
C LEU A 36 -2.51 34.56 24.94
N GLU A 37 -1.41 35.02 24.32
CA GLU A 37 -1.19 36.44 24.09
C GLU A 37 -1.70 36.96 22.74
N LYS A 38 -1.64 36.14 21.69
CA LYS A 38 -1.81 36.61 20.32
C LYS A 38 -3.02 36.01 19.62
N TYR A 39 -3.29 34.72 19.81
CA TYR A 39 -4.25 33.99 18.99
C TYR A 39 -5.56 33.62 19.68
N GLY A 40 -5.69 33.83 21.00
CA GLY A 40 -6.94 33.63 21.73
C GLY A 40 -7.43 32.17 21.75
N CYS A 41 -6.51 31.21 21.70
CA CYS A 41 -6.78 29.77 21.72
C CYS A 41 -6.07 29.08 22.89
N GLY A 42 -5.97 29.78 24.04
CA GLY A 42 -5.23 29.32 25.21
C GLY A 42 -5.71 27.95 25.73
N ASP A 43 -7.02 27.76 25.87
CA ASP A 43 -7.58 26.49 26.36
C ASP A 43 -7.34 25.34 25.37
N ASP A 44 -7.47 25.60 24.06
CA ASP A 44 -7.19 24.60 23.01
C ASP A 44 -5.75 24.07 23.12
N LEU A 45 -4.77 24.97 23.28
CA LEU A 45 -3.36 24.58 23.38
C LEU A 45 -3.02 23.94 24.73
N ILE A 46 -3.67 24.33 25.82
CA ILE A 46 -3.47 23.68 27.13
C ILE A 46 -3.99 22.24 27.09
N ARG A 47 -5.16 22.00 26.49
CA ARG A 47 -5.70 20.64 26.27
C ARG A 47 -4.76 19.83 25.38
N LEU A 48 -4.35 20.38 24.25
CA LEU A 48 -3.44 19.71 23.32
C LEU A 48 -2.09 19.38 23.98
N ALA A 49 -1.49 20.30 24.73
CA ALA A 49 -0.25 20.07 25.45
C ALA A 49 -0.41 18.99 26.54
N SER A 50 -1.56 18.93 27.21
CA SER A 50 -1.84 17.94 28.25
C SER A 50 -1.87 16.49 27.74
N ILE A 51 -2.33 16.27 26.50
CA ILE A 51 -2.33 14.94 25.89
C ILE A 51 -1.01 14.64 25.19
N LEU A 52 -0.37 15.63 24.53
CA LEU A 52 0.93 15.45 23.88
C LEU A 52 2.06 15.13 24.87
N SER A 53 2.03 15.70 26.08
CA SER A 53 3.01 15.41 27.14
C SER A 53 2.99 13.94 27.60
N VAL A 54 1.88 13.25 27.41
CA VAL A 54 1.72 11.82 27.77
C VAL A 54 2.05 10.90 26.59
N LEU A 55 2.04 11.43 25.38
CA LEU A 55 2.19 10.63 24.16
C LEU A 55 3.64 10.51 23.72
N GLU A 56 4.08 9.25 23.63
CA GLU A 56 5.39 8.86 23.09
C GLU A 56 5.33 8.41 21.62
N THR A 57 4.16 7.97 21.14
CA THR A 57 4.02 7.42 19.76
C THR A 57 2.68 7.78 19.13
N THR A 58 2.66 7.74 17.79
CA THR A 58 1.50 7.97 16.90
C THR A 58 0.57 6.75 16.80
N THR A 59 0.90 5.61 17.45
CA THR A 59 0.14 4.34 17.37
C THR A 59 -1.30 4.44 17.83
N ILE A 60 -1.59 5.46 18.64
CA ILE A 60 -2.93 5.77 19.10
C ILE A 60 -3.91 6.06 17.96
N PHE A 61 -3.46 6.67 16.85
CA PHE A 61 -4.34 7.11 15.77
C PHE A 61 -4.98 5.92 15.03
N GLN A 62 -4.30 4.77 14.98
CA GLN A 62 -4.88 3.54 14.43
C GLN A 62 -6.05 3.02 15.28
N LYS A 63 -6.00 3.26 16.59
CA LYS A 63 -6.99 2.78 17.57
C LYS A 63 -8.17 3.73 17.74
N LEU A 64 -8.10 4.95 17.20
CA LEU A 64 -9.16 5.94 17.31
C LEU A 64 -10.31 5.68 16.31
N PRO A 65 -11.57 5.84 16.74
CA PRO A 65 -12.71 5.88 15.84
C PRO A 65 -12.59 6.94 14.74
N GLN A 66 -13.10 6.63 13.55
CA GLN A 66 -12.99 7.52 12.38
C GLN A 66 -13.62 8.90 12.60
N TYR A 67 -14.71 8.99 13.38
CA TYR A 67 -15.42 10.25 13.61
C TYR A 67 -14.63 11.24 14.48
N LEU A 68 -13.57 10.80 15.16
CA LEU A 68 -12.68 11.67 15.94
C LEU A 68 -11.48 12.15 15.13
N LYS A 69 -11.18 11.50 14.00
CA LYS A 69 -10.03 11.84 13.15
C LYS A 69 -10.34 13.10 12.36
N SER A 70 -9.48 14.09 12.50
CA SER A 70 -9.56 15.33 11.74
C SER A 70 -8.75 15.24 10.44
N PRO A 71 -9.28 15.77 9.31
CA PRO A 71 -8.52 15.94 8.08
C PRO A 71 -7.42 17.01 8.20
N ASP A 72 -7.49 17.89 9.21
CA ASP A 72 -6.47 18.91 9.48
C ASP A 72 -5.21 18.35 10.15
N GLY A 73 -5.31 17.12 10.68
CA GLY A 73 -4.18 16.33 11.14
C GLY A 73 -4.27 15.80 12.57
N ASP A 74 -3.13 15.35 13.06
CA ASP A 74 -2.96 14.64 14.32
C ASP A 74 -3.31 15.53 15.51
N PHE A 75 -2.90 16.81 15.47
CA PHE A 75 -3.18 17.77 16.54
C PHE A 75 -4.67 17.96 16.78
N MET A 76 -5.43 18.22 15.71
CA MET A 76 -6.89 18.37 15.80
C MET A 76 -7.58 17.06 16.18
N THR A 77 -7.06 15.92 15.73
CA THR A 77 -7.56 14.61 16.16
C THR A 77 -7.42 14.41 17.67
N LEU A 78 -6.29 14.79 18.25
CA LEU A 78 -6.07 14.73 19.69
C LEU A 78 -6.94 15.71 20.47
N LEU A 79 -7.13 16.92 19.94
CA LEU A 79 -8.01 17.91 20.55
C LEU A 79 -9.47 17.41 20.56
N ASN A 80 -9.97 16.83 19.46
CA ASN A 80 -11.30 16.22 19.40
C ASN A 80 -11.50 15.14 20.47
N VAL A 81 -10.48 14.32 20.73
CA VAL A 81 -10.51 13.30 21.80
C VAL A 81 -10.65 13.96 23.17
N MET A 82 -9.85 14.99 23.45
CA MET A 82 -9.91 15.73 24.71
C MET A 82 -11.25 16.44 24.89
N ASP A 83 -11.75 17.10 23.85
CA ASP A 83 -13.01 17.85 23.87
C ASP A 83 -14.21 16.95 24.17
N GLU A 84 -14.28 15.78 23.54
CA GLU A 84 -15.34 14.81 23.79
C GLU A 84 -15.38 14.34 25.25
N VAL A 85 -14.23 14.09 25.85
CA VAL A 85 -14.14 13.61 27.24
C VAL A 85 -14.39 14.75 28.23
N LEU A 86 -13.81 15.93 27.99
CA LEU A 86 -13.96 17.10 28.85
C LEU A 86 -15.38 17.66 28.83
N LEU A 87 -16.04 17.69 27.67
CA LEU A 87 -17.43 18.13 27.53
C LEU A 87 -18.36 17.29 28.43
N ILE A 88 -18.18 15.97 28.41
CA ILE A 88 -18.96 15.07 29.29
C ILE A 88 -18.60 15.31 30.75
N LYS A 89 -17.30 15.43 31.08
CA LYS A 89 -16.83 15.70 32.44
C LYS A 89 -17.44 16.98 33.03
N GLN A 90 -17.58 18.03 32.23
CA GLN A 90 -18.16 19.30 32.62
C GLN A 90 -19.70 19.25 32.72
N SER A 91 -20.33 18.34 32.00
CA SER A 91 -21.80 18.20 31.94
C SER A 91 -22.38 17.30 33.04
N VAL A 92 -21.55 16.61 33.82
CA VAL A 92 -21.99 15.69 34.87
C VAL A 92 -21.42 16.08 36.23
N SER A 93 -22.10 15.68 37.31
CA SER A 93 -21.53 15.88 38.65
C SER A 93 -20.27 15.02 38.84
N VAL A 94 -19.34 15.49 39.68
CA VAL A 94 -18.07 14.78 39.94
C VAL A 94 -18.28 13.32 40.39
N LYS A 95 -19.35 13.05 41.15
CA LYS A 95 -19.70 11.69 41.61
C LYS A 95 -20.24 10.78 40.51
N GLN A 96 -20.68 11.34 39.38
CA GLN A 96 -21.24 10.62 38.23
C GLN A 96 -20.26 10.49 37.07
N PHE A 97 -19.10 11.16 37.14
CA PHE A 97 -18.08 11.06 36.12
C PHE A 97 -17.42 9.68 36.20
N ASP A 98 -17.63 8.87 35.16
CA ASP A 98 -17.07 7.53 35.01
C ASP A 98 -16.32 7.46 33.68
N LEU A 99 -14.99 7.58 33.75
CA LEU A 99 -14.14 7.56 32.58
C LEU A 99 -14.19 6.21 31.84
N ASP A 100 -14.34 5.09 32.56
CA ASP A 100 -14.43 3.76 31.96
C ASP A 100 -15.66 3.67 31.05
N ARG A 101 -16.81 4.09 31.58
CA ARG A 101 -18.07 4.07 30.82
C ARG A 101 -18.02 5.02 29.62
N ILE A 102 -17.41 6.19 29.76
CA ILE A 102 -17.26 7.16 28.67
C ILE A 102 -16.35 6.59 27.58
N CYS A 103 -15.16 6.08 27.95
CA CYS A 103 -14.23 5.49 27.01
C CYS A 103 -14.84 4.28 26.30
N GLN A 104 -15.60 3.44 27.00
CA GLN A 104 -16.33 2.33 26.38
C GLN A 104 -17.37 2.84 25.36
N ALA A 105 -18.20 3.82 25.74
CA ALA A 105 -19.24 4.36 24.87
C ALA A 105 -18.70 5.07 23.63
N LYS A 106 -17.53 5.69 23.74
CA LYS A 106 -16.86 6.44 22.66
C LYS A 106 -15.82 5.61 21.88
N GLY A 107 -15.67 4.31 22.18
CA GLY A 107 -14.67 3.45 21.51
C GLY A 107 -13.22 3.84 21.81
N LEU A 108 -12.96 4.45 22.97
CA LEU A 108 -11.65 4.92 23.43
C LEU A 108 -11.00 3.99 24.47
N THR A 109 -11.57 2.80 24.72
CA THR A 109 -11.09 1.85 25.73
C THR A 109 -9.59 1.55 25.59
N ASN A 110 -9.09 1.42 24.35
CA ASN A 110 -7.70 1.09 24.07
C ASN A 110 -6.69 2.19 24.41
N ILE A 111 -7.16 3.42 24.63
CA ILE A 111 -6.31 4.57 24.97
C ILE A 111 -6.74 5.22 26.29
N LYS A 112 -7.58 4.55 27.09
CA LYS A 112 -8.07 5.06 28.37
C LYS A 112 -6.94 5.55 29.27
N TYR A 113 -5.87 4.75 29.41
CA TYR A 113 -4.75 5.08 30.30
C TYR A 113 -4.07 6.40 29.91
N ILE A 114 -3.99 6.70 28.61
CA ILE A 114 -3.45 7.96 28.08
C ILE A 114 -4.39 9.11 28.42
N ILE A 115 -5.70 8.93 28.19
CA ILE A 115 -6.71 9.95 28.50
C ILE A 115 -6.73 10.25 30.00
N GLU A 116 -6.63 9.23 30.84
CA GLU A 116 -6.61 9.39 32.29
C GLU A 116 -5.42 10.23 32.77
N GLU A 117 -4.22 9.96 32.26
CA GLU A 117 -3.03 10.74 32.56
C GLU A 117 -3.12 12.17 31.98
N ALA A 118 -3.63 12.31 30.75
CA ALA A 118 -3.83 13.61 30.11
C ALA A 118 -4.83 14.48 30.89
N LEU A 119 -5.92 13.90 31.39
CA LEU A 119 -6.90 14.59 32.24
C LEU A 119 -6.30 15.02 33.58
N ARG A 120 -5.39 14.22 34.16
CA ARG A 120 -4.65 14.58 35.37
C ARG A 120 -3.70 15.75 35.09
N ARG A 121 -2.96 15.71 33.98
CA ARG A 121 -2.09 16.81 33.54
C ARG A 121 -2.88 18.09 33.26
N TYR A 122 -4.00 17.99 32.55
CA TYR A 122 -4.90 19.12 32.26
C TYR A 122 -5.41 19.78 33.54
N ALA A 123 -5.92 19.00 34.50
CA ALA A 123 -6.42 19.53 35.76
C ALA A 123 -5.33 20.25 36.57
N ASN A 124 -4.08 19.77 36.51
CA ASN A 124 -2.96 20.45 37.14
C ASN A 124 -2.63 21.78 36.45
N LEU A 125 -2.54 21.78 35.11
CA LEU A 125 -2.30 23.00 34.32
C LEU A 125 -3.41 24.04 34.54
N GLU A 126 -4.67 23.64 34.49
CA GLU A 126 -5.83 24.49 34.77
C GLU A 126 -5.73 25.13 36.17
N LYS A 127 -5.37 24.34 37.18
CA LYS A 127 -5.12 24.84 38.53
C LYS A 127 -4.00 25.88 38.53
N LEU A 128 -2.86 25.61 37.90
CA LEU A 128 -1.73 26.56 37.85
C LEU A 128 -2.12 27.88 37.17
N PHE A 129 -2.81 27.81 36.03
CA PHE A 129 -3.29 29.01 35.34
C PHE A 129 -4.34 29.79 36.14
N SER A 130 -5.18 29.11 36.92
CA SER A 130 -6.13 29.79 37.80
C SER A 130 -5.44 30.66 38.87
N HIS A 131 -4.21 30.34 39.27
CA HIS A 131 -3.42 31.14 40.21
C HIS A 131 -2.60 32.26 39.53
N SER A 132 -2.43 32.22 38.20
CA SER A 132 -1.72 33.27 37.46
C SER A 132 -2.62 34.49 37.27
N SER A 133 -2.22 35.64 37.81
CA SER A 133 -2.94 36.91 37.59
C SER A 133 -2.91 37.36 36.12
N GLU A 134 -1.87 36.99 35.39
CA GLU A 134 -1.64 37.46 34.02
C GLU A 134 -2.33 36.58 32.96
N PHE A 135 -2.37 35.26 33.19
CA PHE A 135 -2.83 34.31 32.19
C PHE A 135 -4.20 33.70 32.47
N ARG A 136 -4.80 33.90 33.67
CA ARG A 136 -6.06 33.25 34.07
C ARG A 136 -7.18 33.35 33.03
N GLU A 137 -7.50 34.55 32.56
CA GLU A 137 -8.59 34.74 31.61
C GLU A 137 -8.22 34.27 30.21
N LYS A 138 -6.98 34.51 29.79
CA LYS A 138 -6.45 34.08 28.49
C LYS A 138 -6.44 32.55 28.34
N ALA A 139 -6.15 31.83 29.43
CA ALA A 139 -6.10 30.37 29.47
C ALA A 139 -7.47 29.69 29.33
N ARG A 140 -8.56 30.45 29.46
CA ARG A 140 -9.93 29.94 29.28
C ARG A 140 -10.49 30.19 27.88
N LEU A 141 -9.77 30.93 27.03
CA LEU A 141 -10.22 31.22 25.67
C LEU A 141 -9.99 29.99 24.79
N ALA A 142 -11.09 29.45 24.25
CA ALA A 142 -11.08 28.40 23.24
C ALA A 142 -11.56 28.98 21.92
N SER A 143 -10.87 28.68 20.84
CA SER A 143 -11.24 29.11 19.49
C SER A 143 -11.98 28.01 18.73
N GLY A 144 -11.58 26.74 18.93
CA GLY A 144 -11.96 25.63 18.06
C GLY A 144 -11.51 25.78 16.59
N GLN A 145 -10.70 26.80 16.27
CA GLN A 145 -10.29 27.12 14.90
C GLN A 145 -8.86 26.63 14.66
N TRP A 146 -8.72 25.67 13.75
CA TRP A 146 -7.42 25.09 13.42
C TRP A 146 -6.38 26.15 13.03
N GLU A 147 -6.75 27.18 12.27
CA GLU A 147 -5.82 28.26 11.87
C GLU A 147 -5.14 28.94 13.07
N LEU A 148 -5.89 29.26 14.13
CA LEU A 148 -5.36 29.95 15.31
C LEU A 148 -4.47 29.01 16.14
N ILE A 149 -4.84 27.74 16.21
CA ILE A 149 -4.06 26.69 16.86
C ILE A 149 -2.75 26.45 16.10
N ALA A 150 -2.81 26.31 14.77
CA ALA A 150 -1.65 26.14 13.90
C ALA A 150 -0.68 27.32 13.98
N LYS A 151 -1.19 28.56 13.97
CA LYS A 151 -0.39 29.78 14.18
C LYS A 151 0.32 29.80 15.54
N SER A 152 -0.32 29.26 16.57
CA SER A 152 0.30 29.08 17.90
C SER A 152 1.37 27.98 17.87
N LEU A 153 1.10 26.83 17.23
CA LEU A 153 2.08 25.75 17.04
C LEU A 153 3.32 26.24 16.29
N LEU A 154 3.15 27.07 15.25
CA LEU A 154 4.23 27.70 14.50
C LEU A 154 5.16 28.56 15.37
N ALA A 155 4.68 29.14 16.49
CA ALA A 155 5.54 29.92 17.38
C ALA A 155 6.61 29.08 18.08
N GLY A 156 6.34 27.79 18.31
CA GLY A 156 7.27 26.86 18.94
C GLY A 156 7.98 25.92 17.98
N TYR A 157 7.30 25.48 16.91
CA TYR A 157 7.76 24.45 15.99
C TYR A 157 8.06 24.97 14.57
N TYR A 158 8.38 26.27 14.40
CA TYR A 158 8.68 26.84 13.09
C TYR A 158 9.84 26.12 12.36
N GLU A 159 10.78 25.52 13.10
CA GLU A 159 11.90 24.78 12.50
C GLU A 159 11.47 23.44 11.92
N ASN A 160 10.33 22.89 12.35
CA ASN A 160 9.80 21.59 11.93
C ASN A 160 8.68 21.72 10.89
N ILE A 161 8.82 22.70 9.99
CA ILE A 161 7.92 22.86 8.84
C ILE A 161 8.48 22.07 7.66
N PHE A 162 7.64 21.30 7.01
CA PHE A 162 8.01 20.53 5.83
C PHE A 162 7.09 20.84 4.65
N VAL A 163 7.71 21.02 3.49
CA VAL A 163 7.05 21.22 2.20
C VAL A 163 6.97 19.88 1.49
N SER A 164 5.81 19.57 0.94
CA SER A 164 5.65 18.42 0.05
C SER A 164 6.57 18.57 -1.15
N MET A 165 7.41 17.56 -1.38
CA MET A 165 8.26 17.50 -2.56
C MET A 165 7.43 17.44 -3.85
N LYS A 166 6.14 17.09 -3.78
CA LYS A 166 5.24 17.21 -4.94
C LYS A 166 5.19 18.65 -5.44
N GLU A 167 4.99 19.61 -4.54
CA GLU A 167 4.89 21.03 -4.87
C GLU A 167 6.21 21.56 -5.45
N LEU A 168 7.34 20.97 -5.04
CA LEU A 168 8.67 21.33 -5.53
C LEU A 168 9.09 20.61 -6.81
N HIS A 169 8.15 19.96 -7.48
CA HIS A 169 8.36 19.15 -8.68
C HIS A 169 9.26 17.90 -8.51
N ASP A 170 9.24 17.31 -7.32
CA ASP A 170 10.03 16.14 -6.94
C ASP A 170 9.13 14.99 -6.39
N ARG A 171 9.64 14.01 -5.64
CA ARG A 171 8.92 12.76 -5.30
C ARG A 171 7.60 13.00 -4.53
N ILE A 172 6.50 12.44 -5.04
CA ILE A 172 5.09 12.75 -4.67
C ILE A 172 4.70 12.43 -3.20
N HIS A 173 5.49 11.67 -2.44
CA HIS A 173 5.16 11.29 -1.04
C HIS A 173 6.28 11.61 -0.05
N GLN A 174 7.21 12.46 -0.45
CA GLN A 174 8.27 12.92 0.42
C GLN A 174 8.03 14.36 0.80
N PHE A 175 8.54 14.70 1.97
CA PHE A 175 8.52 16.01 2.54
C PHE A 175 9.97 16.45 2.70
N VAL A 176 10.22 17.73 2.52
CA VAL A 176 11.54 18.32 2.71
C VAL A 176 11.41 19.50 3.65
N ARG A 177 12.36 19.64 4.58
CA ARG A 177 12.31 20.75 5.52
C ARG A 177 12.34 22.07 4.75
N TYR A 178 11.53 23.03 5.19
CA TYR A 178 11.37 24.29 4.46
C TYR A 178 12.67 25.12 4.37
N ASN A 179 13.63 24.91 5.26
CA ASN A 179 14.92 25.60 5.31
C ASN A 179 16.13 24.69 5.02
N ASP A 180 15.93 23.39 4.82
CA ASP A 180 17.00 22.44 4.46
C ASP A 180 16.47 21.45 3.41
N LYS A 181 17.00 21.58 2.18
CA LYS A 181 16.60 20.73 1.05
C LYS A 181 17.07 19.28 1.17
N ASN A 182 18.06 19.01 2.02
CA ASN A 182 18.62 17.68 2.20
C ASN A 182 17.91 16.90 3.31
N ASP A 183 17.16 17.57 4.18
CA ASP A 183 16.40 16.93 5.25
C ASP A 183 15.07 16.40 4.71
N ILE A 184 15.15 15.23 4.09
CA ILE A 184 14.02 14.52 3.49
C ILE A 184 13.34 13.64 4.55
N ALA A 185 12.03 13.78 4.63
CA ALA A 185 11.19 13.06 5.57
C ALA A 185 9.97 12.42 4.89
N VAL A 186 9.33 11.51 5.62
CA VAL A 186 8.05 10.91 5.28
C VAL A 186 7.11 11.03 6.47
N LEU A 187 5.81 11.10 6.21
CA LEU A 187 4.82 11.02 7.29
C LEU A 187 4.89 9.64 7.95
N ASP A 188 4.71 9.61 9.27
CA ASP A 188 4.42 8.37 9.97
C ASP A 188 3.17 7.71 9.35
N LEU A 189 3.24 6.39 9.12
CA LEU A 189 2.17 5.58 8.54
C LEU A 189 0.89 5.51 9.40
N GLN A 190 0.93 6.07 10.60
CA GLN A 190 -0.19 6.12 11.53
C GLN A 190 -0.88 7.48 11.57
N SER A 191 -0.29 8.52 10.97
CA SER A 191 -0.85 9.88 10.95
C SER A 191 -2.20 9.93 10.25
N THR A 192 -3.08 10.83 10.71
CA THR A 192 -4.36 11.11 10.03
C THR A 192 -4.20 11.93 8.75
N LEU A 193 -3.02 12.52 8.49
CA LEU A 193 -2.71 13.26 7.26
C LEU A 193 -2.25 12.37 6.10
N ILE A 194 -2.14 11.06 6.30
CA ILE A 194 -1.81 10.15 5.20
C ILE A 194 -2.97 10.13 4.21
N ARG A 195 -2.63 10.44 2.96
CA ARG A 195 -3.56 10.36 1.85
C ARG A 195 -3.25 9.11 1.01
N PRO A 196 -4.28 8.47 0.42
CA PRO A 196 -4.05 7.39 -0.55
C PRO A 196 -3.10 7.85 -1.66
N LYS A 197 -2.30 6.95 -2.24
CA LYS A 197 -1.38 7.26 -3.34
C LYS A 197 -2.05 7.90 -4.57
N SER A 198 -3.38 7.76 -4.69
CA SER A 198 -4.17 8.38 -5.74
C SER A 198 -4.42 9.88 -5.53
N GLN A 199 -4.26 10.39 -4.31
CA GLN A 199 -4.50 11.77 -3.93
C GLN A 199 -3.19 12.52 -3.70
N SER A 200 -3.20 13.82 -3.95
CA SER A 200 -2.06 14.69 -3.64
C SER A 200 -1.78 14.69 -2.14
N PRO A 201 -0.52 14.57 -1.71
CA PRO A 201 -0.15 14.81 -0.32
C PRO A 201 -0.57 16.23 0.11
N VAL A 202 -0.65 16.46 1.41
CA VAL A 202 -0.75 17.81 1.98
C VAL A 202 0.47 18.63 1.53
N SER A 203 0.25 19.86 1.07
CA SER A 203 1.31 20.69 0.49
C SER A 203 2.33 21.17 1.54
N LEU A 204 1.88 21.54 2.73
CA LEU A 204 2.73 22.08 3.79
C LEU A 204 2.26 21.56 5.15
N ILE A 205 3.19 21.09 5.97
CA ILE A 205 2.89 20.51 7.27
C ILE A 205 3.81 21.06 8.36
N ILE A 206 3.32 21.10 9.58
CA ILE A 206 4.12 21.29 10.78
C ILE A 206 4.17 19.98 11.56
N ALA A 207 5.36 19.60 12.04
CA ALA A 207 5.56 18.39 12.84
C ALA A 207 6.03 18.75 14.26
N ARG A 208 5.49 18.08 15.28
CA ARG A 208 6.05 18.17 16.64
C ARG A 208 7.41 17.48 16.69
N GLU A 209 7.49 16.28 16.11
CA GLU A 209 8.63 15.37 16.25
C GLU A 209 9.15 14.92 14.89
N VAL A 210 10.47 14.86 14.79
CA VAL A 210 11.21 14.38 13.62
C VAL A 210 12.12 13.26 14.09
N CYS A 211 11.75 12.02 13.77
CA CYS A 211 12.45 10.82 14.21
C CYS A 211 13.41 10.33 13.13
N TYR A 212 14.70 10.29 13.43
CA TYR A 212 15.72 9.69 12.57
C TYR A 212 15.94 8.23 13.01
N SER A 213 15.47 7.27 12.22
CA SER A 213 15.66 5.84 12.54
C SER A 213 17.13 5.46 12.38
N SER A 214 17.77 5.05 13.47
CA SER A 214 19.20 4.69 13.55
C SER A 214 19.58 3.42 12.78
N ALA A 215 18.60 2.63 12.34
CA ALA A 215 18.81 1.45 11.51
C ALA A 215 18.26 1.70 10.08
N ASN A 216 19.16 1.86 9.10
CA ASN A 216 18.94 1.72 7.65
C ASN A 216 17.91 2.60 6.92
N ARG A 217 17.29 3.62 7.54
CA ARG A 217 16.41 4.55 6.79
C ARG A 217 17.15 5.85 6.47
N SER A 218 17.27 6.16 5.18
CA SER A 218 17.83 7.43 4.69
C SER A 218 16.91 8.65 4.87
N LYS A 219 15.78 8.50 5.57
CA LYS A 219 14.72 9.53 5.66
C LYS A 219 14.18 9.63 7.08
N ALA A 220 13.89 10.85 7.52
CA ALA A 220 13.23 11.11 8.78
C ALA A 220 11.75 10.71 8.74
N ILE A 221 11.16 10.43 9.91
CA ILE A 221 9.74 10.16 10.09
C ILE A 221 9.12 11.34 10.85
N LEU A 222 8.06 11.91 10.28
CA LEU A 222 7.33 13.04 10.86
C LEU A 222 6.16 12.53 11.69
N SER A 223 6.17 12.88 12.98
CA SER A 223 5.18 12.44 13.96
C SER A 223 4.44 13.63 14.57
N PHE A 224 3.15 13.43 14.82
CA PHE A 224 2.21 14.46 15.28
C PHE A 224 2.25 15.68 14.34
N VAL A 225 1.58 15.52 13.20
CA VAL A 225 1.59 16.50 12.12
C VAL A 225 0.26 17.24 11.97
N GLY A 226 0.32 18.48 11.47
CA GLY A 226 -0.85 19.29 11.12
C GLY A 226 -0.66 19.96 9.76
N GLU A 227 -1.72 20.03 8.97
CA GLU A 227 -1.72 20.78 7.70
C GLU A 227 -1.65 22.28 7.99
N ILE A 228 -0.73 23.00 7.35
CA ILE A 228 -0.62 24.45 7.51
C ILE A 228 -0.68 25.13 6.15
N LYS A 229 -1.03 26.42 6.17
CA LYS A 229 -1.03 27.25 4.96
C LYS A 229 0.13 28.24 4.97
N PRO A 230 0.67 28.61 3.79
CA PRO A 230 1.79 29.54 3.72
C PRO A 230 1.49 30.88 4.42
N GLU A 231 0.29 31.43 4.27
CA GLU A 231 -0.15 32.69 4.88
C GLU A 231 -0.20 32.68 6.41
N TRP A 232 -0.02 31.53 7.06
CA TRP A 232 0.04 31.41 8.52
C TRP A 232 1.46 31.63 9.06
N MET A 233 2.48 31.56 8.20
CA MET A 233 3.88 31.71 8.56
C MET A 233 4.29 33.19 8.60
N ASN A 234 4.54 33.71 9.80
CA ASN A 234 4.89 35.13 10.00
C ASN A 234 6.41 35.41 10.04
N HIS A 235 7.23 34.53 9.47
CA HIS A 235 8.68 34.68 9.48
C HIS A 235 9.23 34.81 8.06
N THR A 236 10.42 35.39 7.94
CA THR A 236 11.12 35.49 6.68
C THR A 236 11.95 34.23 6.44
N ILE A 237 12.00 33.79 5.19
CA ILE A 237 12.79 32.63 4.78
C ILE A 237 13.66 33.01 3.59
N GLU A 238 14.73 32.25 3.39
CA GLU A 238 15.57 32.32 2.21
C GLU A 238 15.61 30.93 1.57
N ARG A 239 15.34 30.86 0.27
CA ARG A 239 15.36 29.59 -0.49
C ARG A 239 16.15 29.78 -1.77
N GLN A 240 17.02 28.81 -2.06
CA GLN A 240 17.90 28.82 -3.21
C GLN A 240 17.48 27.75 -4.20
N ILE A 241 17.23 28.12 -5.45
CA ILE A 241 16.89 27.21 -6.54
C ILE A 241 18.12 27.11 -7.43
N TYR A 242 18.71 25.92 -7.52
CA TYR A 242 19.76 25.65 -8.50
C TYR A 242 19.11 25.36 -9.84
N LEU A 243 19.62 26.02 -10.87
CA LEU A 243 19.20 25.89 -12.25
C LEU A 243 20.28 25.15 -13.03
N ASP A 244 19.89 24.32 -13.99
CA ASP A 244 20.82 23.93 -15.06
C ASP A 244 20.95 25.04 -16.12
N HIS A 245 21.83 24.82 -17.10
CA HIS A 245 22.10 25.83 -18.14
C HIS A 245 20.86 26.10 -19.02
N ASP A 246 20.03 25.09 -19.28
CA ASP A 246 18.83 25.24 -20.12
C ASP A 246 17.69 25.93 -19.34
N GLU A 247 17.57 25.66 -18.05
CA GLU A 247 16.65 26.33 -17.13
C GLU A 247 16.98 27.81 -16.98
N GLU A 248 18.25 28.17 -16.78
CA GLU A 248 18.69 29.57 -16.70
C GLU A 248 18.47 30.31 -18.02
N ASN A 249 18.82 29.69 -19.15
CA ASN A 249 18.56 30.28 -20.47
C ASN A 249 17.07 30.55 -20.70
N ARG A 250 16.19 29.65 -20.24
CA ARG A 250 14.73 29.83 -20.33
C ARG A 250 14.20 30.92 -19.40
N LEU A 251 14.72 30.99 -18.18
CA LEU A 251 14.36 32.04 -17.24
C LEU A 251 14.75 33.44 -17.78
N ASN A 252 15.89 33.52 -18.47
CA ASN A 252 16.36 34.73 -19.13
C ASN A 252 15.64 35.02 -20.46
N ALA A 253 15.15 33.98 -21.16
CA ALA A 253 14.41 34.15 -22.40
C ALA A 253 13.12 34.95 -22.17
N ASN A 254 12.84 35.89 -23.08
CA ASN A 254 11.66 36.76 -23.04
C ASN A 254 11.48 37.56 -21.72
N ASN A 255 12.58 37.84 -21.01
CA ASN A 255 12.57 38.59 -19.74
C ASN A 255 11.67 37.95 -18.66
N ARG A 256 11.49 36.61 -18.66
CA ARG A 256 10.62 35.94 -17.67
C ARG A 256 11.06 36.21 -16.24
N TYR A 257 12.35 36.09 -15.94
CA TYR A 257 12.90 36.41 -14.63
C TYR A 257 12.57 37.84 -14.19
N LEU A 258 12.75 38.84 -15.07
CA LEU A 258 12.45 40.24 -14.76
C LEU A 258 10.96 40.49 -14.55
N ASN A 259 10.09 39.76 -15.26
CA ASN A 259 8.64 39.84 -15.06
C ASN A 259 8.23 39.24 -13.70
N ASP A 260 8.82 38.11 -13.32
CA ASP A 260 8.59 37.46 -12.02
C ASP A 260 9.13 38.32 -10.87
N GLU A 261 10.33 38.87 -11.03
CA GLU A 261 10.92 39.83 -10.10
C GLU A 261 9.99 41.04 -9.94
N ALA A 262 9.49 41.63 -11.03
CA ALA A 262 8.55 42.74 -10.95
C ALA A 262 7.24 42.36 -10.22
N LYS A 263 6.72 41.15 -10.47
CA LYS A 263 5.50 40.62 -9.84
C LYS A 263 5.62 40.48 -8.32
N PHE A 264 6.79 40.09 -7.81
CA PHE A 264 7.02 39.87 -6.38
C PHE A 264 7.84 40.96 -5.68
N SER A 265 8.39 41.93 -6.43
CA SER A 265 9.35 42.97 -6.00
C SER A 265 8.98 43.72 -4.72
N ASN A 266 7.68 43.96 -4.48
CA ASN A 266 7.20 44.70 -3.32
C ASN A 266 7.39 43.95 -1.98
N LYS A 267 7.61 42.63 -2.01
CA LYS A 267 7.67 41.78 -0.81
C LYS A 267 8.80 40.75 -0.84
N LEU A 268 9.48 40.59 -1.96
CA LEU A 268 10.46 39.53 -2.19
C LEU A 268 11.74 40.11 -2.79
N ASN A 269 12.87 39.79 -2.19
CA ASN A 269 14.17 40.00 -2.79
C ASN A 269 14.54 38.75 -3.61
N MET A 270 14.66 38.92 -4.92
CA MET A 270 15.04 37.87 -5.86
C MET A 270 16.42 38.19 -6.43
N LEU A 271 17.34 37.24 -6.38
CA LEU A 271 18.69 37.39 -6.93
C LEU A 271 19.05 36.18 -7.78
N LEU A 272 19.36 36.40 -9.06
CA LEU A 272 19.91 35.39 -9.96
C LEU A 272 21.44 35.56 -10.06
N SER A 273 22.19 34.54 -9.66
CA SER A 273 23.66 34.52 -9.79
C SER A 273 24.18 33.10 -9.88
N ASN A 274 25.14 32.83 -10.77
CA ASN A 274 25.84 31.53 -10.89
C ASN A 274 24.90 30.32 -10.96
N HIS A 275 23.93 30.32 -11.89
CA HIS A 275 22.95 29.25 -12.02
C HIS A 275 22.10 29.02 -10.75
N MET A 276 21.90 30.06 -9.93
CA MET A 276 21.13 29.97 -8.70
C MET A 276 20.22 31.18 -8.53
N VAL A 277 18.93 30.93 -8.27
CA VAL A 277 17.96 31.95 -7.87
C VAL A 277 17.80 31.91 -6.35
N SER A 278 18.18 32.98 -5.65
CA SER A 278 17.88 33.17 -4.23
C SER A 278 16.60 33.98 -4.07
N LEU A 279 15.68 33.46 -3.26
CA LEU A 279 14.40 34.07 -2.92
C LEU A 279 14.38 34.36 -1.43
N LYS A 280 14.28 35.64 -1.05
CA LYS A 280 14.27 36.07 0.35
C LYS A 280 13.13 37.01 0.66
N GLY A 281 12.28 36.65 1.62
CA GLY A 281 11.09 37.44 1.97
C GLY A 281 10.18 36.71 2.95
N PRO A 282 8.94 37.18 3.15
CA PRO A 282 7.92 36.47 3.90
C PRO A 282 7.69 35.05 3.36
N ALA A 283 7.54 34.07 4.24
CA ALA A 283 7.48 32.66 3.87
C ALA A 283 6.37 32.32 2.87
N ASP A 284 5.20 32.94 3.00
CA ASP A 284 4.08 32.80 2.05
C ASP A 284 4.45 33.29 0.65
N VAL A 285 5.11 34.43 0.56
CA VAL A 285 5.53 35.04 -0.70
C VAL A 285 6.66 34.22 -1.33
N VAL A 286 7.65 33.79 -0.54
CA VAL A 286 8.79 33.01 -1.03
C VAL A 286 8.34 31.65 -1.58
N LEU A 287 7.48 30.92 -0.87
CA LEU A 287 6.98 29.63 -1.35
C LEU A 287 6.12 29.80 -2.61
N ASN A 288 5.25 30.80 -2.66
CA ASN A 288 4.45 31.08 -3.86
C ASN A 288 5.31 31.49 -5.06
N ALA A 289 6.38 32.26 -4.83
CA ALA A 289 7.32 32.64 -5.89
C ALA A 289 8.16 31.45 -6.38
N GLU A 290 8.63 30.57 -5.48
CA GLU A 290 9.31 29.33 -5.90
C GLU A 290 8.38 28.45 -6.74
N LEU A 291 7.13 28.27 -6.31
CA LEU A 291 6.15 27.50 -7.07
C LEU A 291 5.92 28.10 -8.45
N HIS A 292 5.77 29.42 -8.53
CA HIS A 292 5.59 30.11 -9.79
C HIS A 292 6.80 29.95 -10.72
N LEU A 293 8.01 30.18 -10.22
CA LEU A 293 9.24 30.01 -11.00
C LEU A 293 9.40 28.58 -11.52
N ARG A 294 9.14 27.58 -10.67
CA ARG A 294 9.22 26.18 -11.10
C ARG A 294 8.17 25.83 -12.15
N GLN A 295 6.99 26.44 -12.10
CA GLN A 295 5.98 26.29 -13.16
C GLN A 295 6.44 26.90 -14.48
N GLU A 296 7.11 28.06 -14.45
CA GLU A 296 7.67 28.70 -15.65
C GLU A 296 8.85 27.93 -16.27
N LEU A 297 9.52 27.10 -15.46
CA LEU A 297 10.57 26.17 -15.89
C LEU A 297 10.02 24.86 -16.48
N ILE A 298 8.71 24.59 -16.38
CA ILE A 298 8.09 23.42 -17.00
C ILE A 298 8.32 23.49 -18.51
N SER A 299 8.84 22.41 -19.04
CA SER A 299 9.27 22.31 -20.43
C SER A 299 8.42 21.28 -21.16
N GLU A 300 7.77 21.71 -22.22
CA GLU A 300 7.08 20.82 -23.14
C GLU A 300 8.06 20.38 -24.23
N TYR A 301 8.27 19.07 -24.34
CA TYR A 301 9.07 18.48 -25.39
C TYR A 301 8.18 17.65 -26.29
N THR A 302 8.03 18.08 -27.55
CA THR A 302 7.27 17.37 -28.57
C THR A 302 8.22 16.61 -29.47
N PHE A 303 8.07 15.29 -29.52
CA PHE A 303 8.83 14.43 -30.42
C PHE A 303 7.89 13.89 -31.51
N ASN A 304 8.15 14.26 -32.76
CA ASN A 304 7.43 13.73 -33.91
C ASN A 304 8.11 12.45 -34.39
N LEU A 305 7.36 11.35 -34.46
CA LEU A 305 7.84 10.12 -35.09
C LEU A 305 7.63 10.24 -36.60
N GLU A 306 8.70 10.51 -37.34
CA GLU A 306 8.68 10.65 -38.80
C GLU A 306 9.35 9.45 -39.49
N ASN A 307 8.71 8.90 -40.52
CA ASN A 307 9.33 7.89 -41.38
C ASN A 307 10.19 8.59 -42.45
N LYS A 308 11.51 8.60 -42.24
CA LYS A 308 12.48 9.24 -43.16
C LYS A 308 12.88 8.35 -44.36
N ASN A 309 12.34 7.13 -44.49
CA ASN A 309 12.63 6.32 -45.67
C ASN A 309 11.99 6.93 -46.94
N PRO A 310 12.57 6.71 -48.13
CA PRO A 310 11.95 7.16 -49.38
C PRO A 310 10.56 6.51 -49.55
N PRO A 311 9.52 7.28 -49.93
CA PRO A 311 8.17 6.76 -50.13
C PRO A 311 8.15 5.57 -51.10
N ASN A 312 7.22 4.64 -50.90
CA ASN A 312 7.00 3.44 -51.73
C ASN A 312 8.14 2.41 -51.75
N THR A 313 9.16 2.55 -50.91
CA THR A 313 10.13 1.47 -50.66
C THR A 313 9.57 0.43 -49.69
N ALA A 314 10.04 -0.82 -49.78
CA ALA A 314 9.67 -1.87 -48.82
C ALA A 314 9.98 -1.46 -47.37
N SER A 315 11.11 -0.77 -47.16
CA SER A 315 11.52 -0.23 -45.86
C SER A 315 10.57 0.86 -45.36
N TYR A 316 10.11 1.76 -46.24
CA TYR A 316 9.11 2.77 -45.87
C TYR A 316 7.78 2.13 -45.49
N ILE A 317 7.27 1.19 -46.29
CA ILE A 317 5.99 0.52 -46.02
C ILE A 317 6.06 -0.27 -44.70
N ASN A 318 7.16 -0.99 -44.47
CA ASN A 318 7.36 -1.75 -43.23
C ASN A 318 7.48 -0.83 -42.02
N LEU A 319 8.26 0.25 -42.09
CA LEU A 319 8.42 1.17 -40.97
C LEU A 319 7.14 1.96 -40.69
N SER A 320 6.41 2.40 -41.71
CA SER A 320 5.10 3.06 -41.54
C SER A 320 4.08 2.12 -40.90
N ARG A 321 4.02 0.84 -41.31
CA ARG A 321 3.14 -0.16 -40.71
C ARG A 321 3.52 -0.44 -39.26
N ASN A 322 4.83 -0.50 -38.95
CA ASN A 322 5.32 -0.66 -37.58
C ASN A 322 5.01 0.56 -36.71
N PHE A 323 5.20 1.78 -37.21
CA PHE A 323 4.81 3.00 -36.50
C PHE A 323 3.31 3.06 -36.26
N GLU A 324 2.49 2.73 -37.26
CA GLU A 324 1.04 2.67 -37.09
C GLU A 324 0.63 1.61 -36.06
N SER A 325 1.30 0.45 -36.05
CA SER A 325 1.08 -0.61 -35.05
C SER A 325 1.49 -0.15 -33.65
N VAL A 326 2.65 0.51 -33.50
CA VAL A 326 3.16 1.03 -32.23
C VAL A 326 2.28 2.17 -31.69
N MET A 327 1.84 3.08 -32.56
CA MET A 327 0.93 4.18 -32.20
C MET A 327 -0.47 3.69 -31.84
N LYS A 328 -0.94 2.58 -32.45
CA LYS A 328 -2.17 1.87 -32.02
C LYS A 328 -2.00 1.12 -30.69
N MET A 329 -0.77 0.95 -30.21
CA MET A 329 -0.41 0.30 -28.96
C MET A 329 0.14 1.30 -27.94
N THR A 330 -0.46 2.49 -27.79
CA THR A 330 -0.05 3.53 -26.81
C THR A 330 0.22 2.99 -25.39
N ARG A 331 -0.41 1.86 -25.03
CA ARG A 331 -0.20 1.13 -23.77
C ARG A 331 1.23 0.64 -23.53
N ILE A 332 2.04 0.40 -24.56
CA ILE A 332 3.46 0.01 -24.37
C ILE A 332 4.26 1.13 -23.72
N PHE A 333 3.83 2.39 -23.90
CA PHE A 333 4.44 3.54 -23.26
C PHE A 333 3.88 3.77 -21.86
N HIS A 334 2.79 3.14 -21.44
CA HIS A 334 2.20 3.37 -20.11
C HIS A 334 3.16 3.15 -18.94
N PRO A 335 4.02 2.11 -18.92
CA PRO A 335 5.03 1.97 -17.88
C PRO A 335 6.03 3.14 -17.86
N LEU A 336 6.46 3.61 -19.04
CA LEU A 336 7.34 4.77 -19.19
C LEU A 336 6.66 6.06 -18.71
N ILE A 337 5.43 6.30 -19.18
CA ILE A 337 4.57 7.42 -18.79
C ILE A 337 4.32 7.41 -17.28
N TRP A 338 3.97 6.27 -16.70
CA TRP A 338 3.74 6.14 -15.26
C TRP A 338 5.03 6.38 -14.46
N ARG A 339 6.16 5.81 -14.91
CA ARG A 339 7.47 6.00 -14.29
C ARG A 339 7.85 7.48 -14.30
N TRP A 340 7.75 8.14 -15.45
CA TRP A 340 8.12 9.55 -15.60
C TRP A 340 7.14 10.49 -14.87
N LYS A 341 5.82 10.21 -14.90
CA LYS A 341 4.81 10.96 -14.12
C LYS A 341 5.07 10.88 -12.60
N ASN A 342 5.45 9.70 -12.09
CA ASN A 342 5.60 9.51 -10.64
C ASN A 342 7.01 9.77 -10.09
N GLN A 343 8.05 9.58 -10.91
CA GLN A 343 9.45 9.72 -10.47
C GLN A 343 10.08 11.05 -10.89
N LYS A 344 9.62 11.63 -12.01
CA LYS A 344 10.22 12.83 -12.63
C LYS A 344 9.21 13.96 -12.82
N GLN A 345 7.97 13.76 -12.38
CA GLN A 345 6.87 14.70 -12.57
C GLN A 345 6.63 15.14 -14.02
N VAL A 346 7.00 14.32 -14.99
CA VAL A 346 6.81 14.65 -16.41
C VAL A 346 5.42 14.22 -16.83
N GLU A 347 4.61 15.16 -17.31
CA GLU A 347 3.37 14.84 -17.99
C GLU A 347 3.65 14.42 -19.44
N ILE A 348 3.60 13.12 -19.70
CA ILE A 348 3.67 12.61 -21.07
C ILE A 348 2.25 12.43 -21.61
N THR A 349 1.98 13.08 -22.74
CA THR A 349 0.75 12.96 -23.53
C THR A 349 1.13 12.37 -24.89
N VAL A 350 0.46 11.29 -25.29
CA VAL A 350 0.60 10.68 -26.62
C VAL A 350 -0.72 10.89 -27.34
N ASP A 351 -0.75 11.83 -28.26
CA ASP A 351 -1.99 12.25 -28.94
C ASP A 351 -2.25 11.42 -30.22
N SER A 352 -3.52 11.10 -30.49
CA SER A 352 -3.93 10.30 -31.66
C SER A 352 -5.37 10.54 -32.13
N ASP A 353 -6.01 11.60 -31.63
CA ASP A 353 -7.46 11.90 -31.66
C ASP A 353 -8.35 11.03 -32.60
N THR A 354 -9.20 10.15 -32.07
CA THR A 354 -10.57 10.53 -31.67
C THR A 354 -11.15 9.62 -30.56
N ALA A 355 -11.75 10.29 -29.55
CA ALA A 355 -12.81 9.85 -28.63
C ALA A 355 -12.45 9.03 -27.35
N THR A 356 -12.06 9.78 -26.30
CA THR A 356 -12.35 9.63 -24.85
C THR A 356 -12.29 8.23 -24.19
N LYS A 357 -11.29 8.01 -23.31
CA LYS A 357 -11.41 7.92 -21.82
C LYS A 357 -10.16 7.31 -21.16
N THR A 358 -9.81 7.85 -20.00
CA THR A 358 -8.72 7.48 -19.06
C THR A 358 -8.97 6.17 -18.31
N CYS A 359 -7.91 5.43 -17.92
CA CYS A 359 -7.85 4.78 -16.57
C CYS A 359 -6.48 4.16 -16.18
N ARG A 360 -6.16 4.29 -14.87
CA ARG A 360 -5.18 3.50 -14.07
C ARG A 360 -5.79 2.15 -13.68
N ARG A 361 -4.99 1.12 -13.31
CA ARG A 361 -5.56 -0.08 -12.67
C ARG A 361 -4.63 -0.90 -11.75
N TRP A 362 -5.04 -1.01 -10.48
CA TRP A 362 -5.05 -2.27 -9.70
C TRP A 362 -6.33 -3.01 -10.07
N VAL A 363 -6.38 -4.35 -10.13
CA VAL A 363 -7.64 -5.07 -10.40
C VAL A 363 -8.31 -5.42 -9.07
N PRO A 364 -9.10 -4.51 -8.44
CA PRO A 364 -10.01 -4.94 -7.41
C PRO A 364 -11.01 -5.92 -8.04
N PRO A 365 -11.62 -6.80 -7.21
CA PRO A 365 -12.82 -7.53 -7.58
C PRO A 365 -13.80 -6.60 -8.32
N ARG A 366 -14.34 -7.11 -9.43
CA ARG A 366 -15.14 -6.30 -10.35
C ARG A 366 -16.61 -6.50 -10.07
N ASN A 367 -17.35 -5.39 -10.11
CA ASN A 367 -18.80 -5.44 -10.15
C ASN A 367 -19.22 -6.04 -11.49
N LEU A 368 -20.08 -7.06 -11.45
CA LEU A 368 -20.78 -7.52 -12.65
C LEU A 368 -21.59 -6.35 -13.24
N ARG A 369 -21.64 -6.23 -14.57
CA ARG A 369 -22.43 -5.19 -15.23
C ARG A 369 -23.89 -5.21 -14.74
N PRO A 370 -24.56 -4.04 -14.58
CA PRO A 370 -25.92 -3.97 -14.04
C PRO A 370 -26.95 -4.91 -14.70
N GLN A 371 -26.78 -5.18 -16.00
CA GLN A 371 -27.62 -6.10 -16.76
C GLN A 371 -27.46 -7.56 -16.29
N MET A 372 -26.24 -8.00 -15.94
CA MET A 372 -25.98 -9.35 -15.43
C MET A 372 -26.28 -9.51 -13.94
N ARG A 373 -26.18 -8.45 -13.14
CA ARG A 373 -26.51 -8.50 -11.69
C ARG A 373 -27.92 -9.02 -11.43
N ARG A 374 -28.88 -8.69 -12.29
CA ARG A 374 -30.26 -9.23 -12.19
C ARG A 374 -30.29 -10.76 -12.27
N ASN A 375 -29.39 -11.37 -13.03
CA ASN A 375 -29.31 -12.81 -13.28
C ASN A 375 -28.24 -13.52 -12.42
N CYS A 376 -27.58 -12.80 -11.51
CA CYS A 376 -26.48 -13.31 -10.68
C CYS A 376 -26.65 -13.01 -9.19
N ARG A 377 -27.86 -12.67 -8.74
CA ARG A 377 -28.15 -12.40 -7.30
C ARG A 377 -27.83 -13.58 -6.40
N ASP A 378 -27.98 -14.80 -6.90
CA ASP A 378 -27.65 -16.02 -6.18
C ASP A 378 -26.12 -16.18 -6.02
N ILE A 379 -25.34 -15.77 -7.03
CA ILE A 379 -23.88 -15.71 -6.97
C ILE A 379 -23.46 -14.66 -5.94
N GLU A 380 -23.97 -13.43 -6.02
CA GLU A 380 -23.69 -12.36 -5.06
C GLU A 380 -23.99 -12.80 -3.61
N LYS A 381 -25.11 -13.51 -3.42
CA LYS A 381 -25.43 -14.09 -2.10
C LYS A 381 -24.35 -15.06 -1.62
N ARG A 382 -23.87 -15.98 -2.47
CA ARG A 382 -22.81 -16.92 -2.10
C ARG A 382 -21.46 -16.21 -1.87
N ILE A 383 -21.16 -15.16 -2.64
CA ILE A 383 -19.98 -14.30 -2.39
C ILE A 383 -20.09 -13.67 -1.00
N SER A 384 -21.21 -13.04 -0.67
CA SER A 384 -21.41 -12.39 0.63
C SER A 384 -21.32 -13.37 1.81
N CYS A 385 -21.70 -14.64 1.62
CA CYS A 385 -21.53 -15.66 2.65
C CYS A 385 -20.04 -15.87 3.00
N ILE A 386 -19.12 -15.61 2.07
CA ILE A 386 -17.69 -15.84 2.26
C ILE A 386 -16.95 -14.54 2.59
N THR A 387 -17.34 -13.40 2.02
CA THR A 387 -16.52 -12.18 2.05
C THR A 387 -17.05 -11.09 2.98
N ASP A 388 -18.29 -11.16 3.46
CA ASP A 388 -18.85 -10.13 4.35
C ASP A 388 -18.29 -10.24 5.78
N SER A 389 -17.33 -9.39 6.14
CA SER A 389 -16.72 -9.39 7.48
C SER A 389 -17.71 -9.07 8.61
N LYS A 390 -18.91 -8.57 8.28
CA LYS A 390 -19.95 -8.21 9.24
C LYS A 390 -20.87 -9.37 9.62
N ARG A 391 -20.68 -10.57 9.03
CA ARG A 391 -21.43 -11.77 9.43
C ARG A 391 -21.27 -12.03 10.92
N THR A 392 -22.39 -12.25 11.61
CA THR A 392 -22.38 -12.50 13.05
C THR A 392 -22.00 -13.94 13.36
N SER A 393 -21.54 -14.21 14.58
CA SER A 393 -21.31 -15.59 15.05
C SER A 393 -22.57 -16.46 14.96
N ILE A 394 -23.76 -15.88 15.06
CA ILE A 394 -25.05 -16.58 14.91
C ILE A 394 -25.25 -17.02 13.46
N ASP A 395 -24.96 -16.15 12.49
CA ASP A 395 -25.06 -16.48 11.07
C ASP A 395 -24.13 -17.63 10.70
N LEU A 396 -22.89 -17.59 11.20
CA LEU A 396 -21.90 -18.64 10.99
C LEU A 396 -22.32 -19.95 11.66
N TYR A 397 -22.78 -19.91 12.91
CA TYR A 397 -23.28 -21.09 13.62
C TYR A 397 -24.46 -21.75 12.89
N ASN A 398 -25.40 -20.95 12.38
CA ASN A 398 -26.53 -21.46 11.61
C ASN A 398 -26.12 -22.14 10.30
N SER A 399 -25.05 -21.66 9.65
CA SER A 399 -24.49 -22.32 8.46
C SER A 399 -23.84 -23.68 8.78
N VAL A 400 -23.36 -23.88 10.02
CA VAL A 400 -22.59 -25.07 10.41
C VAL A 400 -23.43 -26.13 11.11
N LYS A 401 -24.42 -25.70 11.90
CA LYS A 401 -25.27 -26.56 12.76
C LYS A 401 -26.77 -26.37 12.56
N GLY A 402 -27.20 -25.38 11.78
CA GLY A 402 -28.61 -25.14 11.52
C GLY A 402 -29.27 -26.27 10.71
N PRO A 403 -30.61 -26.28 10.62
CA PRO A 403 -31.36 -27.32 9.89
C PRO A 403 -31.08 -27.35 8.39
N LYS A 404 -30.43 -26.30 7.85
CA LYS A 404 -30.01 -26.20 6.46
C LYS A 404 -28.50 -26.39 6.27
N ALA A 405 -27.78 -26.81 7.32
CA ALA A 405 -26.34 -27.01 7.23
C ALA A 405 -26.04 -28.15 6.24
N THR A 406 -25.20 -27.86 5.27
CA THR A 406 -24.66 -28.82 4.30
C THR A 406 -23.13 -28.78 4.34
N ARG A 407 -22.49 -29.68 3.60
CA ARG A 407 -21.05 -29.62 3.36
C ARG A 407 -20.60 -28.25 2.84
N GLU A 408 -21.32 -27.73 1.85
CA GLU A 408 -20.97 -26.46 1.20
C GLU A 408 -21.17 -25.27 2.14
N THR A 409 -22.20 -25.24 2.97
CA THR A 409 -22.36 -24.15 3.95
C THR A 409 -21.31 -24.19 5.06
N ARG A 410 -20.75 -25.37 5.36
CA ARG A 410 -19.59 -25.51 6.24
C ARG A 410 -18.31 -25.05 5.54
N MET A 411 -18.11 -25.41 4.27
CA MET A 411 -17.02 -24.89 3.44
C MET A 411 -17.07 -23.35 3.33
N GLU A 412 -18.26 -22.76 3.18
CA GLU A 412 -18.45 -21.30 3.20
C GLU A 412 -17.98 -20.67 4.52
N VAL A 413 -18.20 -21.33 5.66
CA VAL A 413 -17.74 -20.82 6.96
C VAL A 413 -16.23 -20.96 7.13
N VAL A 414 -15.63 -22.07 6.70
CA VAL A 414 -14.16 -22.22 6.68
C VAL A 414 -13.54 -21.14 5.79
N ALA A 415 -14.08 -20.96 4.58
CA ALA A 415 -13.65 -19.93 3.64
C ALA A 415 -13.82 -18.53 4.23
N TRP A 416 -14.94 -18.25 4.91
CA TRP A 416 -15.16 -16.98 5.59
C TRP A 416 -14.14 -16.73 6.70
N ILE A 417 -13.80 -17.74 7.50
CA ILE A 417 -12.77 -17.59 8.54
C ILE A 417 -11.43 -17.26 7.88
N ALA A 418 -11.03 -18.02 6.86
CA ALA A 418 -9.77 -17.77 6.15
C ALA A 418 -9.73 -16.35 5.54
N VAL A 419 -10.77 -15.95 4.82
CA VAL A 419 -10.82 -14.67 4.10
C VAL A 419 -11.02 -13.48 5.05
N CYS A 420 -12.00 -13.53 5.96
CA CYS A 420 -12.38 -12.37 6.77
C CYS A 420 -11.57 -12.21 8.05
N LYS A 421 -11.08 -13.30 8.66
CA LYS A 421 -10.28 -13.25 9.90
C LYS A 421 -8.78 -13.35 9.69
N PHE A 422 -8.33 -14.03 8.64
CA PHE A 422 -6.92 -14.27 8.36
C PHE A 422 -6.44 -13.62 7.06
N ASP A 423 -7.28 -12.80 6.43
CA ASP A 423 -6.99 -12.05 5.20
C ASP A 423 -6.41 -12.93 4.07
N CYS A 424 -6.84 -14.20 4.01
CA CYS A 424 -6.52 -15.08 2.90
C CYS A 424 -7.31 -14.70 1.64
N ARG A 425 -6.81 -15.11 0.47
CA ARG A 425 -7.52 -15.00 -0.81
C ARG A 425 -8.02 -16.38 -1.23
N LEU A 426 -9.33 -16.54 -1.44
CA LEU A 426 -9.93 -17.80 -1.87
C LEU A 426 -10.02 -17.86 -3.40
N GLU A 427 -9.60 -18.95 -4.00
CA GLU A 427 -9.60 -19.14 -5.45
C GLU A 427 -9.91 -20.60 -5.86
N GLY A 428 -9.73 -20.92 -7.14
CA GLY A 428 -9.72 -22.29 -7.62
C GLY A 428 -11.10 -22.95 -7.74
N GLY A 429 -11.15 -24.25 -7.41
CA GLY A 429 -12.29 -25.12 -7.72
C GLY A 429 -13.58 -24.71 -7.01
N PHE A 430 -13.49 -24.28 -5.76
CA PHE A 430 -14.66 -23.88 -4.98
C PHE A 430 -15.36 -22.64 -5.52
N VAL A 431 -14.59 -21.61 -5.92
CA VAL A 431 -15.15 -20.39 -6.50
C VAL A 431 -15.87 -20.72 -7.81
N ARG A 432 -15.24 -21.53 -8.67
CA ARG A 432 -15.83 -21.99 -9.93
C ARG A 432 -17.10 -22.81 -9.71
N ASP A 433 -16.99 -23.92 -8.97
CA ASP A 433 -18.03 -24.93 -8.92
C ASP A 433 -19.18 -24.51 -8.01
N TRP A 434 -18.88 -23.99 -6.82
CA TRP A 434 -19.91 -23.69 -5.83
C TRP A 434 -20.41 -22.25 -5.92
N VAL A 435 -19.49 -21.27 -5.83
CA VAL A 435 -19.89 -19.86 -5.76
C VAL A 435 -20.54 -19.40 -7.07
N VAL A 436 -19.92 -19.69 -8.21
CA VAL A 436 -20.46 -19.30 -9.52
C VAL A 436 -21.40 -20.36 -10.08
N GLY A 437 -20.97 -21.62 -10.14
CA GLY A 437 -21.71 -22.70 -10.79
C GLY A 437 -22.88 -23.27 -9.97
N ASN A 438 -22.86 -23.15 -8.64
CA ASN A 438 -23.80 -23.83 -7.73
C ASN A 438 -23.88 -25.35 -7.99
N TYR A 439 -22.77 -25.95 -8.41
CA TYR A 439 -22.65 -27.37 -8.71
C TYR A 439 -22.45 -28.19 -7.44
N ARG A 440 -23.15 -29.33 -7.41
CA ARG A 440 -23.04 -30.33 -6.36
C ARG A 440 -23.00 -31.70 -7.01
N ALA A 441 -21.91 -32.42 -6.78
CA ALA A 441 -21.80 -33.82 -7.14
C ALA A 441 -21.24 -34.57 -5.94
N ARG A 442 -21.86 -35.70 -5.62
CA ARG A 442 -21.49 -36.55 -4.48
C ARG A 442 -21.71 -38.00 -4.91
N SER A 443 -20.83 -38.91 -4.51
CA SER A 443 -21.15 -40.32 -4.68
C SER A 443 -22.28 -40.71 -3.72
N ASN A 444 -23.03 -41.75 -4.06
CA ASN A 444 -24.07 -42.30 -3.17
C ASN A 444 -23.48 -43.05 -1.96
N ASP A 445 -22.15 -43.16 -1.88
CA ASP A 445 -21.45 -43.84 -0.81
C ASP A 445 -21.46 -43.02 0.48
N ASN A 446 -21.06 -43.67 1.57
CA ASN A 446 -20.89 -43.03 2.87
C ASN A 446 -19.94 -41.83 2.74
N PRO A 447 -20.29 -40.62 3.24
CA PRO A 447 -19.43 -39.45 3.12
C PRO A 447 -17.97 -39.64 3.56
N SER A 448 -17.71 -40.53 4.52
CA SER A 448 -16.34 -40.87 4.94
C SER A 448 -15.48 -41.47 3.83
N SER A 449 -16.06 -42.08 2.79
CA SER A 449 -15.33 -42.64 1.64
C SER A 449 -14.99 -41.60 0.58
N TRP A 450 -15.43 -40.35 0.74
CA TRP A 450 -15.08 -39.26 -0.18
C TRP A 450 -13.68 -38.73 0.03
N LEU A 451 -13.06 -39.05 1.16
CA LEU A 451 -11.67 -38.71 1.48
C LEU A 451 -10.78 -39.91 1.18
N GLN A 452 -9.73 -39.68 0.40
CA GLN A 452 -8.69 -40.65 0.09
C GLN A 452 -7.34 -40.10 0.55
N TYR A 453 -6.37 -40.99 0.77
CA TYR A 453 -5.01 -40.60 1.11
C TYR A 453 -4.04 -41.07 0.02
N TYR A 454 -3.16 -40.18 -0.41
CA TYR A 454 -2.05 -40.51 -1.30
C TYR A 454 -0.72 -40.24 -0.59
N VAL A 455 0.34 -40.91 -1.04
CA VAL A 455 1.68 -40.73 -0.49
C VAL A 455 2.44 -39.74 -1.36
N ASN A 456 2.93 -38.63 -0.78
CA ASN A 456 3.73 -37.65 -1.51
C ASN A 456 5.19 -38.11 -1.69
N LYS A 457 6.00 -37.30 -2.37
CA LYS A 457 7.43 -37.60 -2.62
C LYS A 457 8.25 -37.82 -1.35
N ASN A 458 7.81 -37.25 -0.22
CA ASN A 458 8.47 -37.36 1.07
C ASN A 458 7.97 -38.57 1.89
N GLY A 459 7.11 -39.43 1.30
CA GLY A 459 6.54 -40.58 2.00
C GLY A 459 5.40 -40.25 2.95
N GLN A 460 4.94 -38.99 3.00
CA GLN A 460 3.85 -38.55 3.87
C GLN A 460 2.50 -38.83 3.22
N GLN A 461 1.58 -39.40 4.00
CA GLN A 461 0.18 -39.55 3.58
C GLN A 461 -0.53 -38.19 3.66
N LEU A 462 -1.12 -37.77 2.55
CA LEU A 462 -1.87 -36.53 2.42
C LEU A 462 -3.32 -36.80 2.03
N PRO A 463 -4.27 -36.07 2.63
CA PRO A 463 -5.68 -36.19 2.28
C PRO A 463 -5.94 -35.57 0.91
N SER A 464 -6.85 -36.17 0.15
CA SER A 464 -7.38 -35.65 -1.11
C SER A 464 -8.83 -36.09 -1.25
N MET A 465 -9.63 -35.31 -1.97
CA MET A 465 -11.00 -35.71 -2.27
C MET A 465 -11.06 -36.58 -3.51
N VAL A 466 -11.99 -37.53 -3.53
CA VAL A 466 -12.30 -38.31 -4.75
C VAL A 466 -12.84 -37.34 -5.82
N LYS A 467 -12.37 -37.49 -7.07
CA LYS A 467 -12.50 -36.47 -8.14
C LYS A 467 -13.95 -36.15 -8.54
N GLU A 468 -14.88 -37.06 -8.25
CA GLU A 468 -16.32 -36.99 -8.51
C GLU A 468 -17.07 -36.08 -7.52
N VAL A 469 -16.47 -35.79 -6.36
CA VAL A 469 -17.09 -34.92 -5.35
C VAL A 469 -16.85 -33.46 -5.69
N VAL A 470 -17.93 -32.69 -5.81
CA VAL A 470 -17.93 -31.28 -6.23
C VAL A 470 -18.80 -30.44 -5.29
N PRO A 471 -18.30 -29.30 -4.76
CA PRO A 471 -16.91 -28.82 -4.86
C PRO A 471 -15.93 -29.74 -4.11
N ALA A 472 -14.71 -29.92 -4.59
CA ALA A 472 -13.77 -30.86 -3.96
C ALA A 472 -13.13 -30.24 -2.70
N ASP A 473 -12.46 -29.12 -2.87
CA ASP A 473 -11.52 -28.52 -1.92
C ASP A 473 -11.67 -27.00 -1.86
N LEU A 474 -10.95 -26.38 -0.93
CA LEU A 474 -10.78 -24.93 -0.81
C LEU A 474 -9.31 -24.57 -1.11
N ASP A 475 -9.07 -23.74 -2.11
CA ASP A 475 -7.72 -23.23 -2.43
C ASP A 475 -7.58 -21.80 -1.89
N CYS A 476 -6.72 -21.59 -0.90
CA CYS A 476 -6.50 -20.28 -0.29
C CYS A 476 -5.03 -19.86 -0.36
N HIS A 477 -4.77 -18.66 -0.88
CA HIS A 477 -3.46 -18.03 -0.72
C HIS A 477 -3.36 -17.34 0.62
N LEU A 478 -2.26 -17.62 1.33
CA LEU A 478 -1.93 -16.95 2.58
C LEU A 478 -1.60 -15.45 2.34
N PRO A 479 -1.86 -14.58 3.33
CA PRO A 479 -1.53 -13.16 3.21
C PRO A 479 -0.03 -12.96 3.06
N THR A 480 0.37 -12.06 2.16
CA THR A 480 1.79 -11.69 1.96
C THR A 480 2.31 -10.69 3.01
N HIS A 481 1.41 -10.03 3.72
CA HIS A 481 1.71 -8.86 4.55
C HIS A 481 1.56 -9.12 6.05
N VAL A 482 1.08 -10.32 6.44
CA VAL A 482 0.90 -10.73 7.84
C VAL A 482 1.29 -12.19 7.98
N TYR A 483 1.89 -12.54 9.12
CA TYR A 483 2.14 -13.93 9.46
C TYR A 483 0.83 -14.71 9.66
N PHE A 484 0.71 -15.88 9.02
CA PHE A 484 -0.42 -16.78 9.21
C PHE A 484 -0.15 -17.77 10.34
N ASP A 485 -0.96 -17.68 11.40
CA ASP A 485 -0.91 -18.55 12.57
C ASP A 485 -1.88 -19.73 12.40
N ILE A 486 -1.33 -20.90 12.07
CA ILE A 486 -2.11 -22.11 11.79
C ILE A 486 -2.84 -22.64 13.02
N ASP A 487 -2.24 -22.56 14.21
CA ASP A 487 -2.86 -23.05 15.45
C ASP A 487 -4.07 -22.18 15.80
N LYS A 488 -3.91 -20.85 15.67
CA LYS A 488 -5.02 -19.91 15.85
C LYS A 488 -6.13 -20.13 14.81
N PHE A 489 -5.79 -20.49 13.58
CA PHE A 489 -6.77 -20.84 12.55
C PHE A 489 -7.57 -22.09 12.96
N GLN A 490 -6.91 -23.14 13.45
CA GLN A 490 -7.57 -24.33 13.97
C GLN A 490 -8.48 -24.02 15.17
N ASP A 491 -8.04 -23.16 16.10
CA ASP A 491 -8.85 -22.70 17.23
C ASP A 491 -10.11 -21.97 16.77
N GLU A 492 -10.02 -21.14 15.74
CA GLU A 492 -11.17 -20.45 15.16
C GLU A 492 -12.16 -21.41 14.49
N LEU A 493 -11.69 -22.46 13.81
CA LEU A 493 -12.54 -23.52 13.27
C LEU A 493 -13.26 -24.29 14.39
N LEU A 494 -12.53 -24.63 15.46
CA LEU A 494 -13.06 -25.40 16.58
C LEU A 494 -14.21 -24.68 17.30
N LYS A 495 -14.21 -23.33 17.35
CA LYS A 495 -15.31 -22.52 17.92
C LYS A 495 -16.66 -22.78 17.25
N PHE A 496 -16.67 -23.26 16.01
CA PHE A 496 -17.89 -23.60 15.26
C PHE A 496 -18.13 -25.10 15.18
N ASP A 497 -17.40 -25.93 15.94
CA ASP A 497 -17.43 -27.39 15.87
C ASP A 497 -17.11 -27.90 14.45
N ILE A 498 -16.08 -27.30 13.85
CA ILE A 498 -15.41 -27.76 12.64
C ILE A 498 -14.09 -28.38 13.08
N LYS A 499 -13.95 -29.69 12.85
CA LYS A 499 -12.74 -30.43 13.24
C LYS A 499 -11.80 -30.51 12.06
N CYS A 500 -10.51 -30.36 12.30
CA CYS A 500 -9.52 -30.46 11.24
C CYS A 500 -8.21 -31.11 11.68
N LYS A 501 -7.48 -31.66 10.70
CA LYS A 501 -6.11 -32.15 10.84
C LYS A 501 -5.24 -31.45 9.81
N VAL A 502 -4.10 -30.92 10.26
CA VAL A 502 -3.17 -30.17 9.42
C VAL A 502 -2.01 -31.07 9.03
N PHE A 503 -1.70 -31.08 7.73
CA PHE A 503 -0.55 -31.74 7.13
C PHE A 503 0.31 -30.67 6.48
N ARG A 504 1.62 -30.69 6.76
CA ARG A 504 2.57 -29.74 6.17
C ARG A 504 3.25 -30.34 4.96
N GLU A 505 3.31 -29.58 3.86
CA GLU A 505 4.27 -29.75 2.76
C GLU A 505 5.16 -28.51 2.69
N ASP A 506 6.25 -28.54 1.93
CA ASP A 506 7.20 -27.41 1.88
C ASP A 506 6.53 -26.09 1.43
N TRP A 507 5.55 -26.20 0.53
CA TRP A 507 4.94 -25.06 -0.17
C TRP A 507 3.50 -24.73 0.26
N ARG A 508 2.88 -25.54 1.13
CA ARG A 508 1.49 -25.33 1.60
C ARG A 508 1.17 -26.07 2.90
N TYR A 509 0.03 -25.75 3.49
CA TYR A 509 -0.64 -26.63 4.45
C TYR A 509 -1.82 -27.31 3.76
N VAL A 510 -1.91 -28.63 3.88
CA VAL A 510 -3.08 -29.40 3.46
C VAL A 510 -3.90 -29.69 4.72
N ILE A 511 -5.15 -29.26 4.75
CA ILE A 511 -6.01 -29.41 5.93
C ILE A 511 -7.15 -30.34 5.57
N SER A 512 -7.22 -31.48 6.27
CA SER A 512 -8.40 -32.33 6.26
C SER A 512 -9.44 -31.75 7.21
N ILE A 513 -10.67 -31.58 6.76
CA ILE A 513 -11.75 -30.96 7.52
C ILE A 513 -12.94 -31.92 7.57
N ASP A 514 -13.49 -32.10 8.78
CA ASP A 514 -14.74 -32.80 9.02
C ASP A 514 -14.78 -34.27 8.54
N GLU A 515 -13.66 -35.00 8.70
CA GLU A 515 -13.51 -36.44 8.36
C GLU A 515 -14.71 -37.29 8.81
N ASP A 516 -15.17 -37.07 10.04
CA ASP A 516 -16.24 -37.85 10.68
C ASP A 516 -17.59 -37.13 10.70
N ALA A 517 -17.70 -35.95 10.07
CA ALA A 517 -18.94 -35.18 10.11
C ALA A 517 -19.99 -35.80 9.19
N ARG A 518 -21.26 -35.80 9.63
CA ARG A 518 -22.40 -36.29 8.82
C ARG A 518 -22.59 -35.54 7.51
N THR A 519 -22.15 -34.28 7.44
CA THR A 519 -22.19 -33.47 6.22
C THR A 519 -21.18 -33.94 5.17
N GLY A 520 -20.15 -34.67 5.59
CA GLY A 520 -19.06 -35.16 4.75
C GLY A 520 -17.81 -34.30 4.80
N PRO A 521 -16.63 -34.90 4.53
CA PRO A 521 -15.34 -34.26 4.62
C PRO A 521 -15.03 -33.38 3.42
N PHE A 522 -14.05 -32.50 3.59
CA PHE A 522 -13.43 -31.75 2.51
C PHE A 522 -11.98 -31.40 2.87
N VAL A 523 -11.21 -30.95 1.87
CA VAL A 523 -9.81 -30.57 2.05
C VAL A 523 -9.66 -29.08 1.78
N MET A 524 -8.68 -28.45 2.42
CA MET A 524 -8.29 -27.08 2.18
C MET A 524 -6.78 -26.98 2.00
N ASP A 525 -6.35 -26.32 0.94
CA ASP A 525 -4.96 -25.98 0.70
C ASP A 525 -4.71 -24.51 1.08
N LEU A 526 -3.80 -24.29 2.04
CA LEU A 526 -3.26 -22.98 2.38
C LEU A 526 -1.90 -22.81 1.69
N ILE A 527 -1.90 -22.14 0.55
CA ILE A 527 -0.76 -21.97 -0.34
C ILE A 527 0.14 -20.85 0.19
N GLU A 528 1.42 -21.17 0.37
CA GLU A 528 2.40 -20.22 0.89
C GLU A 528 2.69 -19.08 -0.11
N PRO A 529 2.97 -17.85 0.37
CA PRO A 529 3.15 -16.71 -0.52
C PRO A 529 4.33 -16.85 -1.49
N HIS A 530 5.40 -17.53 -1.09
CA HIS A 530 6.61 -17.70 -1.90
C HIS A 530 6.38 -18.55 -3.17
N ILE A 531 5.28 -19.31 -3.22
CA ILE A 531 4.93 -20.21 -4.33
C ILE A 531 3.83 -19.62 -5.19
N ALA A 532 3.20 -18.51 -4.75
CA ALA A 532 2.11 -17.85 -5.44
C ALA A 532 2.46 -17.49 -6.90
N LEU A 533 3.70 -17.09 -7.17
CA LEU A 533 4.18 -16.76 -8.52
C LEU A 533 4.14 -17.96 -9.49
N THR A 534 4.32 -19.19 -8.99
CA THR A 534 4.20 -20.42 -9.80
C THR A 534 2.76 -20.87 -9.94
N HIS A 535 1.90 -20.51 -8.97
CA HIS A 535 0.47 -20.77 -9.02
C HIS A 535 -0.30 -19.75 -9.87
N ASP A 536 0.28 -18.59 -10.21
CA ASP A 536 -0.35 -17.58 -11.07
C ASP A 536 -0.59 -18.05 -12.52
N ARG A 537 -0.19 -19.28 -12.87
CA ARG A 537 -0.62 -19.94 -14.12
C ARG A 537 -2.09 -20.37 -14.02
N ILE A 538 -2.81 -20.09 -15.11
CA ILE A 538 -4.21 -20.47 -15.23
C ILE A 538 -4.31 -21.55 -16.30
N ASP A 539 -4.75 -22.73 -15.89
CA ASP A 539 -4.96 -23.82 -16.83
C ASP A 539 -6.23 -23.57 -17.66
N PHE A 540 -7.31 -23.15 -17.00
CA PHE A 540 -8.63 -22.90 -17.61
C PHE A 540 -9.14 -21.53 -17.22
N ASP A 541 -9.77 -20.82 -18.15
CA ASP A 541 -10.43 -19.53 -17.91
C ASP A 541 -11.38 -19.54 -16.71
N VAL A 542 -12.10 -20.65 -16.51
CA VAL A 542 -13.03 -20.87 -15.40
C VAL A 542 -12.36 -21.08 -14.04
N ASN A 543 -11.04 -21.24 -13.99
CA ASN A 543 -10.23 -21.28 -12.75
C ASN A 543 -9.60 -19.92 -12.44
N ASN A 544 -9.89 -18.89 -13.23
CA ASN A 544 -9.29 -17.57 -13.08
C ASN A 544 -9.99 -16.71 -12.01
N LEU A 545 -10.93 -17.23 -11.24
CA LEU A 545 -11.72 -16.42 -10.31
C LEU A 545 -11.19 -16.48 -8.87
N PHE A 546 -11.28 -15.37 -8.14
CA PHE A 546 -10.98 -15.31 -6.71
C PHE A 546 -11.97 -14.44 -5.94
N LEU A 547 -12.00 -14.63 -4.62
CA LEU A 547 -12.75 -13.84 -3.65
C LEU A 547 -11.83 -13.23 -2.60
N GLU A 548 -12.19 -12.04 -2.12
CA GLU A 548 -11.43 -11.26 -1.15
C GLU A 548 -12.38 -10.57 -0.17
N LYS A 549 -11.88 -10.28 1.04
CA LYS A 549 -12.64 -9.71 2.15
C LYS A 549 -13.33 -8.40 1.77
N ASP A 550 -14.57 -8.25 2.24
CA ASP A 550 -15.47 -7.09 2.08
C ASP A 550 -15.90 -6.76 0.65
N TYR A 551 -15.45 -7.54 -0.35
CA TYR A 551 -15.97 -7.51 -1.71
C TYR A 551 -17.20 -8.41 -1.83
N THR A 552 -18.29 -8.00 -1.20
CA THR A 552 -19.51 -8.81 -0.99
C THR A 552 -20.32 -9.13 -2.24
N ASN A 553 -20.06 -8.45 -3.36
CA ASN A 553 -20.79 -8.61 -4.61
C ASN A 553 -19.88 -8.73 -5.84
N ASP A 554 -18.58 -8.93 -5.63
CA ASP A 554 -17.58 -8.81 -6.68
C ASP A 554 -16.78 -10.11 -6.85
N LEU A 555 -16.42 -10.41 -8.10
CA LEU A 555 -15.49 -11.49 -8.43
C LEU A 555 -14.18 -10.88 -8.92
N GLY A 556 -13.07 -11.37 -8.36
CA GLY A 556 -11.73 -11.07 -8.84
C GLY A 556 -11.31 -11.99 -9.99
N MET A 557 -10.34 -11.54 -10.80
CA MET A 557 -9.64 -12.37 -11.78
C MET A 557 -8.16 -12.49 -11.41
N ARG A 558 -7.63 -13.72 -11.29
CA ARG A 558 -6.22 -13.99 -10.90
C ARG A 558 -5.26 -13.35 -11.90
N VAL A 559 -5.52 -13.53 -13.20
CA VAL A 559 -4.83 -12.85 -14.31
C VAL A 559 -5.85 -12.07 -15.14
N ASP A 560 -5.52 -10.82 -15.45
CA ASP A 560 -6.36 -9.96 -16.28
C ASP A 560 -6.17 -10.30 -17.78
N ILE A 561 -6.99 -11.22 -18.30
CA ILE A 561 -6.95 -11.68 -19.70
C ILE A 561 -7.82 -10.80 -20.61
N GLN A 562 -7.92 -9.50 -20.31
CA GLN A 562 -8.73 -8.56 -21.09
C GLN A 562 -7.91 -7.73 -22.08
N ARG A 563 -6.72 -8.20 -22.43
CA ARG A 563 -5.77 -7.51 -23.31
C ARG A 563 -5.35 -8.39 -24.46
N LYS A 564 -5.36 -7.81 -25.67
CA LYS A 564 -4.88 -8.48 -26.89
C LYS A 564 -3.49 -9.11 -26.66
N PRO A 565 -3.23 -10.32 -27.22
CA PRO A 565 -4.04 -11.00 -28.24
C PRO A 565 -5.22 -11.80 -27.70
N TYR A 566 -5.34 -12.02 -26.38
CA TYR A 566 -6.38 -12.85 -25.78
C TYR A 566 -7.39 -12.00 -25.00
N PHE A 567 -8.68 -12.12 -25.29
CA PHE A 567 -9.72 -11.31 -24.64
C PHE A 567 -10.80 -12.19 -24.03
N ILE A 568 -10.79 -12.30 -22.70
CA ILE A 568 -11.79 -13.01 -21.91
C ILE A 568 -12.36 -12.08 -20.84
N GLU A 569 -13.62 -11.66 -21.03
CA GLU A 569 -14.36 -10.88 -20.03
C GLU A 569 -14.76 -11.75 -18.83
N LEU A 570 -14.89 -11.13 -17.65
CA LEU A 570 -15.34 -11.82 -16.43
C LEU A 570 -16.72 -12.45 -16.64
N GLU A 571 -17.59 -11.72 -17.33
CA GLU A 571 -18.92 -12.13 -17.73
C GLU A 571 -18.90 -13.42 -18.56
N MET A 572 -17.97 -13.52 -19.51
CA MET A 572 -17.80 -14.71 -20.32
C MET A 572 -17.31 -15.91 -19.49
N ILE A 573 -16.43 -15.69 -18.51
CA ILE A 573 -16.02 -16.75 -17.57
C ILE A 573 -17.23 -17.23 -16.76
N VAL A 574 -18.07 -16.32 -16.26
CA VAL A 574 -19.30 -16.69 -15.54
C VAL A 574 -20.24 -17.50 -16.42
N ASP A 575 -20.41 -17.11 -17.68
CA ASP A 575 -21.25 -17.83 -18.64
C ASP A 575 -20.65 -19.20 -19.00
N HIS A 576 -19.33 -19.30 -19.19
CA HIS A 576 -18.64 -20.57 -19.39
C HIS A 576 -18.85 -21.49 -18.20
N ILE A 577 -18.70 -20.98 -16.97
CA ILE A 577 -18.97 -21.74 -15.76
C ILE A 577 -20.40 -22.25 -15.76
N LYS A 578 -21.41 -21.38 -15.96
CA LYS A 578 -22.84 -21.75 -15.96
C LYS A 578 -23.21 -22.77 -17.03
N ASN A 579 -22.52 -22.75 -18.16
CA ASN A 579 -22.75 -23.68 -19.28
C ASN A 579 -21.83 -24.92 -19.23
N LYS A 580 -21.00 -25.05 -18.18
CA LYS A 580 -19.94 -26.06 -18.09
C LYS A 580 -19.01 -26.09 -19.32
N CYS A 581 -18.70 -24.93 -19.86
CA CYS A 581 -17.68 -24.77 -20.91
C CYS A 581 -16.37 -24.28 -20.29
N PHE A 582 -15.23 -24.60 -20.91
CA PHE A 582 -13.94 -24.04 -20.51
C PHE A 582 -12.98 -23.88 -21.69
N GLN A 583 -12.17 -22.83 -21.64
CA GLN A 583 -11.09 -22.56 -22.58
C GLN A 583 -9.75 -22.88 -21.90
N VAL A 584 -8.91 -23.67 -22.56
CA VAL A 584 -7.55 -23.93 -22.09
C VAL A 584 -6.69 -22.70 -22.36
N LEU A 585 -5.98 -22.21 -21.34
CA LEU A 585 -5.22 -20.95 -21.37
C LEU A 585 -3.71 -21.12 -21.25
N ARG A 586 -3.21 -22.35 -21.39
CA ARG A 586 -1.79 -22.66 -21.50
C ARG A 586 -1.54 -23.81 -22.48
N PRO A 587 -0.29 -24.03 -22.93
CA PRO A 587 0.07 -25.22 -23.69
C PRO A 587 -0.31 -26.51 -22.95
N VAL A 588 -0.78 -27.51 -23.70
CA VAL A 588 -1.22 -28.79 -23.16
C VAL A 588 -0.01 -29.70 -22.92
N ASP A 589 0.41 -29.80 -21.67
CA ASP A 589 1.32 -30.85 -21.18
C ASP A 589 0.52 -32.02 -20.57
N TRP A 590 1.21 -33.05 -20.06
CA TRP A 590 0.54 -34.24 -19.50
C TRP A 590 -0.29 -33.93 -18.24
N VAL A 591 0.10 -32.94 -17.44
CA VAL A 591 -0.64 -32.50 -16.24
C VAL A 591 -1.92 -31.78 -16.65
N VAL A 592 -1.81 -30.83 -17.58
CA VAL A 592 -2.96 -30.13 -18.14
C VAL A 592 -3.89 -31.11 -18.84
N LYS A 593 -3.35 -32.12 -19.54
CA LYS A 593 -4.14 -33.17 -20.19
C LYS A 593 -4.94 -33.99 -19.18
N GLU A 594 -4.34 -34.40 -18.06
CA GLU A 594 -5.06 -35.09 -16.98
C GLU A 594 -6.20 -34.21 -16.42
N ARG A 595 -5.95 -32.91 -16.25
CA ARG A 595 -6.98 -31.96 -15.78
C ARG A 595 -8.09 -31.74 -16.82
N ILE A 596 -7.76 -31.68 -18.11
CA ILE A 596 -8.73 -31.63 -19.22
C ILE A 596 -9.62 -32.87 -19.18
N ASP A 597 -9.01 -34.06 -19.05
CA ASP A 597 -9.73 -35.33 -19.02
C ASP A 597 -10.62 -35.42 -17.76
N GLN A 598 -10.19 -34.86 -16.62
CA GLN A 598 -11.03 -34.73 -15.43
C GLN A 598 -12.23 -33.78 -15.68
N MET A 599 -12.00 -32.61 -16.29
CA MET A 599 -13.07 -31.67 -16.60
C MET A 599 -14.11 -32.31 -17.53
N ILE A 600 -13.67 -33.01 -18.57
CA ILE A 600 -14.55 -33.63 -19.58
C ILE A 600 -15.20 -34.90 -19.04
N ASN A 601 -14.40 -35.88 -18.64
CA ASN A 601 -14.90 -37.25 -18.39
C ASN A 601 -15.56 -37.40 -17.01
N ILE A 602 -15.12 -36.61 -16.02
CA ILE A 602 -15.63 -36.73 -14.64
C ILE A 602 -16.65 -35.63 -14.35
N ARG A 603 -16.35 -34.38 -14.73
CA ARG A 603 -17.20 -33.22 -14.38
C ARG A 603 -18.21 -32.85 -15.47
N SER A 604 -18.12 -33.48 -16.64
CA SER A 604 -18.97 -33.25 -17.81
C SER A 604 -18.91 -31.81 -18.34
N TRP A 605 -17.70 -31.24 -18.39
CA TRP A 605 -17.45 -29.95 -19.02
C TRP A 605 -17.06 -30.12 -20.49
N VAL A 606 -17.31 -29.09 -21.29
CA VAL A 606 -17.00 -29.05 -22.72
C VAL A 606 -15.85 -28.07 -22.95
N GLN A 607 -14.76 -28.56 -23.56
CA GLN A 607 -13.69 -27.68 -24.01
C GLN A 607 -14.18 -26.86 -25.22
N ILE A 608 -13.95 -25.55 -25.18
CA ILE A 608 -14.16 -24.65 -26.30
C ILE A 608 -12.80 -24.20 -26.85
N GLY A 609 -12.73 -24.05 -28.17
CA GLY A 609 -11.55 -23.54 -28.86
C GLY A 609 -10.29 -24.42 -28.74
N GLU A 610 -9.22 -23.94 -29.38
CA GLU A 610 -7.88 -24.48 -29.22
C GLU A 610 -7.20 -23.85 -28.01
N ALA A 611 -6.22 -24.54 -27.41
CA ALA A 611 -5.48 -24.01 -26.27
C ALA A 611 -4.79 -22.68 -26.61
N LEU A 612 -5.04 -21.65 -25.79
CA LEU A 612 -4.38 -20.35 -25.88
C LEU A 612 -3.13 -20.40 -25.01
N SER A 613 -2.02 -19.82 -25.44
CA SER A 613 -0.83 -19.69 -24.57
C SER A 613 -0.82 -18.32 -23.91
N VAL A 614 -1.68 -18.12 -22.90
CA VAL A 614 -1.75 -16.85 -22.17
C VAL A 614 -0.53 -16.76 -21.26
N ILE A 615 0.42 -15.91 -21.63
CA ILE A 615 1.52 -15.52 -20.76
C ILE A 615 1.06 -14.25 -20.05
N PRO A 616 0.87 -14.26 -18.71
CA PRO A 616 0.54 -13.06 -17.97
C PRO A 616 1.61 -11.99 -18.21
N ASP A 617 1.20 -10.74 -18.44
CA ASP A 617 2.12 -9.62 -18.28
C ASP A 617 2.71 -9.73 -16.85
N PRO A 618 4.04 -9.64 -16.66
CA PRO A 618 4.63 -9.71 -15.33
C PRO A 618 3.94 -8.69 -14.43
N HIS A 619 3.63 -9.11 -13.19
CA HIS A 619 2.97 -8.26 -12.21
C HIS A 619 3.73 -6.93 -12.12
N PRO A 620 3.06 -5.76 -12.17
CA PRO A 620 3.75 -4.48 -12.23
C PRO A 620 4.70 -4.29 -11.05
N TYR A 621 4.49 -4.95 -9.90
CA TYR A 621 5.41 -4.85 -8.75
C TYR A 621 6.72 -5.62 -8.91
N ASN A 622 6.80 -6.57 -9.84
CA ASN A 622 8.03 -7.29 -10.18
C ASN A 622 8.83 -6.46 -11.20
N HIS A 623 9.10 -5.20 -10.85
CA HIS A 623 9.91 -4.30 -11.64
C HIS A 623 11.36 -4.75 -11.56
N VAL A 624 11.82 -5.40 -12.62
CA VAL A 624 13.24 -5.47 -12.92
C VAL A 624 13.71 -4.04 -13.24
N LEU A 625 14.57 -3.51 -12.40
CA LEU A 625 15.27 -2.25 -12.60
C LEU A 625 16.68 -2.57 -13.08
N LEU A 626 17.09 -1.95 -14.18
CA LEU A 626 18.50 -1.84 -14.51
C LEU A 626 19.09 -0.72 -13.67
N VAL A 627 19.99 -1.08 -12.76
CA VAL A 627 20.72 -0.14 -11.90
C VAL A 627 22.16 -0.11 -12.40
N PRO A 628 22.67 1.05 -12.87
CA PRO A 628 24.07 1.16 -13.24
C PRO A 628 24.94 0.72 -12.07
N LEU A 629 25.77 -0.29 -12.31
CA LEU A 629 26.68 -0.80 -11.31
C LEU A 629 27.80 0.25 -11.15
N PRO A 630 28.04 0.79 -9.94
CA PRO A 630 29.07 1.82 -9.76
C PRO A 630 30.43 1.29 -10.20
N SER A 631 31.21 2.13 -10.88
CA SER A 631 32.56 1.74 -11.30
C SER A 631 33.47 1.37 -10.14
N SER A 632 33.17 1.86 -8.93
CA SER A 632 33.86 1.49 -7.69
C SER A 632 33.48 0.11 -7.13
N ALA A 633 32.41 -0.53 -7.61
CA ALA A 633 31.98 -1.83 -7.10
C ALA A 633 32.96 -2.93 -7.51
N ASN A 634 33.29 -3.84 -6.59
CA ASN A 634 34.19 -4.96 -6.88
C ASN A 634 33.71 -5.82 -8.06
N LEU A 635 32.38 -6.04 -8.16
CA LEU A 635 31.78 -6.77 -9.28
C LEU A 635 31.98 -6.03 -10.62
N TYR A 636 31.92 -4.70 -10.63
CA TYR A 636 32.18 -3.90 -11.84
C TYR A 636 33.62 -4.08 -12.30
N GLN A 637 34.58 -3.93 -11.39
CA GLN A 637 36.01 -4.09 -11.69
C GLN A 637 36.32 -5.50 -12.19
N HIS A 638 35.67 -6.51 -11.59
CA HIS A 638 35.80 -7.89 -12.03
C HIS A 638 35.27 -8.10 -13.45
N LEU A 639 34.05 -7.62 -13.76
CA LEU A 639 33.45 -7.73 -15.09
C LEU A 639 34.26 -6.99 -16.16
N ILE A 640 34.77 -5.79 -15.86
CA ILE A 640 35.71 -5.06 -16.74
C ILE A 640 36.97 -5.90 -17.00
N SER A 641 37.55 -6.52 -15.98
CA SER A 641 38.76 -7.35 -16.14
C SER A 641 38.51 -8.58 -17.03
N LEU A 642 37.35 -9.21 -16.92
CA LEU A 642 36.94 -10.35 -17.75
C LEU A 642 36.67 -9.91 -19.19
N MET A 643 35.98 -8.78 -19.38
CA MET A 643 35.66 -8.27 -20.70
C MET A 643 36.87 -7.65 -21.41
N GLY A 644 37.89 -7.21 -20.66
CA GLY A 644 39.17 -6.75 -21.22
C GLY A 644 39.93 -7.83 -22.02
N ILE A 645 39.56 -9.10 -21.86
CA ILE A 645 40.07 -10.22 -22.67
C ILE A 645 39.48 -10.19 -24.10
N ILE A 646 38.28 -9.63 -24.26
CA ILE A 646 37.54 -9.57 -25.52
C ILE A 646 37.89 -8.26 -26.24
N SER A 647 39.12 -8.19 -26.77
CA SER A 647 39.66 -7.21 -27.74
C SER A 647 39.37 -5.71 -27.50
N ASN A 648 40.41 -4.88 -27.59
CA ASN A 648 40.37 -3.40 -27.54
C ASN A 648 39.43 -2.71 -28.55
N ALA A 649 38.73 -3.46 -29.40
CA ALA A 649 37.75 -2.98 -30.37
C ALA A 649 36.37 -2.65 -29.77
N LEU A 650 36.08 -3.09 -28.53
CA LEU A 650 34.78 -2.86 -27.88
C LEU A 650 34.91 -1.90 -26.68
N GLN A 651 34.14 -0.82 -26.72
CA GLN A 651 34.02 0.13 -25.61
C GLN A 651 32.79 -0.25 -24.77
N ILE A 652 33.00 -0.59 -23.50
CA ILE A 652 31.91 -0.85 -22.55
C ILE A 652 31.31 0.50 -22.13
N ILE A 653 30.07 0.76 -22.53
CA ILE A 653 29.37 2.02 -22.27
C ILE A 653 28.80 2.06 -20.85
N SER A 654 28.26 0.93 -20.37
CA SER A 654 27.78 0.75 -19.01
C SER A 654 27.74 -0.73 -18.63
N ILE A 655 27.84 -1.01 -17.34
CA ILE A 655 27.52 -2.32 -16.75
C ILE A 655 26.35 -2.07 -15.81
N GLU A 656 25.24 -2.72 -16.04
CA GLU A 656 24.00 -2.53 -15.28
C GLU A 656 23.64 -3.84 -14.57
N GLU A 657 23.23 -3.72 -13.31
CA GLU A 657 22.72 -4.82 -12.50
C GLU A 657 21.19 -4.88 -12.64
N ILE A 658 20.69 -6.07 -12.93
CA ILE A 658 19.26 -6.39 -12.92
C ILE A 658 18.84 -6.56 -11.46
N LYS A 659 18.14 -5.57 -10.91
CA LYS A 659 17.56 -5.63 -9.55
C LYS A 659 16.07 -5.82 -9.59
N ASN A 660 15.52 -6.60 -8.66
CA ASN A 660 14.09 -6.63 -8.40
C ASN A 660 13.88 -6.29 -6.91
N PRO A 661 13.73 -5.00 -6.56
CA PRO A 661 13.66 -4.56 -5.17
C PRO A 661 12.53 -5.24 -4.39
N SER A 662 11.42 -5.60 -5.04
CA SER A 662 10.32 -6.30 -4.37
C SER A 662 10.70 -7.72 -3.96
N LEU A 663 11.44 -8.44 -4.82
CA LEU A 663 11.95 -9.78 -4.47
C LEU A 663 13.09 -9.69 -3.47
N GLU A 664 13.93 -8.66 -3.55
CA GLU A 664 15.03 -8.39 -2.60
C GLU A 664 14.48 -8.09 -1.20
N ASP A 665 13.46 -7.23 -1.09
CA ASP A 665 12.77 -6.95 0.17
C ASP A 665 12.10 -8.20 0.74
N THR A 666 11.49 -9.03 -0.12
CA THR A 666 10.86 -10.30 0.27
C THR A 666 11.92 -11.29 0.78
N TYR A 667 13.04 -11.39 0.08
CA TYR A 667 14.18 -12.21 0.45
C TYR A 667 14.71 -11.83 1.83
N GLU A 668 15.00 -10.54 2.05
CA GLU A 668 15.50 -10.03 3.33
C GLU A 668 14.49 -10.20 4.47
N ALA A 669 13.19 -9.99 4.21
CA ALA A 669 12.15 -10.24 5.19
C ALA A 669 12.10 -11.73 5.61
N MET A 670 12.18 -12.63 4.63
CA MET A 670 12.11 -14.08 4.88
C MET A 670 13.37 -14.60 5.58
N LYS A 671 14.53 -14.02 5.28
CA LYS A 671 15.78 -14.22 6.01
C LYS A 671 15.65 -13.87 7.50
N ILE A 672 15.02 -12.74 7.83
CA ILE A 672 14.75 -12.36 9.23
C ILE A 672 13.82 -13.38 9.91
N VAL A 673 12.83 -13.92 9.19
CA VAL A 673 11.91 -14.95 9.72
C VAL A 673 12.67 -16.26 10.02
N ILE A 674 13.47 -16.76 9.08
CA ILE A 674 14.27 -17.98 9.27
C ILE A 674 15.28 -17.81 10.41
N ALA A 675 15.94 -16.65 10.49
CA ALA A 675 16.84 -16.35 11.59
C ALA A 675 16.16 -16.56 12.96
N LYS A 676 14.92 -16.10 13.13
CA LYS A 676 14.17 -16.29 14.39
C LYS A 676 13.84 -17.77 14.70
N GLN A 677 13.85 -18.63 13.69
CA GLN A 677 13.54 -20.06 13.81
C GLN A 677 14.79 -20.93 13.98
N CYS A 678 15.99 -20.39 13.71
CA CYS A 678 17.25 -21.11 13.84
C CYS A 678 17.94 -20.79 15.18
N ALA A 679 18.64 -21.79 15.74
CA ALA A 679 19.51 -21.57 16.89
C ALA A 679 20.59 -20.51 16.55
N ALA A 680 20.83 -19.58 17.46
CA ALA A 680 21.78 -18.46 17.31
C ALA A 680 21.41 -17.39 16.27
N TYR A 681 20.15 -17.29 15.84
CA TYR A 681 19.68 -16.26 14.90
C TYR A 681 20.40 -16.25 13.55
N ASN A 682 20.99 -17.39 13.16
CA ASN A 682 21.66 -17.51 11.87
C ASN A 682 20.63 -17.99 10.82
N PRO A 683 20.20 -17.13 9.89
CA PRO A 683 19.33 -17.59 8.81
C PRO A 683 20.11 -18.56 7.94
N ASN A 684 19.73 -19.84 7.93
CA ASN A 684 20.23 -20.74 6.90
C ASN A 684 19.62 -20.32 5.56
N GLU A 685 20.25 -19.35 4.88
CA GLU A 685 19.78 -18.76 3.62
C GLU A 685 19.60 -19.80 2.51
N GLN A 686 20.19 -21.00 2.63
CA GLN A 686 19.92 -22.13 1.72
C GLN A 686 18.44 -22.55 1.72
N LEU A 687 17.70 -22.28 2.80
CA LEU A 687 16.26 -22.52 2.87
C LEU A 687 15.43 -21.52 2.04
N LEU A 688 16.03 -20.39 1.61
CA LEU A 688 15.41 -19.39 0.74
C LEU A 688 15.61 -19.68 -0.75
N PHE A 689 16.56 -20.56 -1.08
CA PHE A 689 16.89 -20.88 -2.46
C PHE A 689 16.54 -22.33 -2.76
N HIS A 690 15.47 -22.55 -3.52
CA HIS A 690 15.27 -23.82 -4.21
C HIS A 690 16.16 -23.80 -5.46
N GLY A 691 17.36 -24.37 -5.35
CA GLY A 691 18.26 -24.51 -6.51
C GLY A 691 17.56 -25.25 -7.66
N THR A 692 17.87 -24.86 -8.90
CA THR A 692 17.43 -25.57 -10.12
C THR A 692 18.57 -26.41 -10.69
N HIS A 693 18.26 -27.49 -11.40
CA HIS A 693 19.29 -28.29 -12.09
C HIS A 693 19.96 -27.48 -13.22
N GLY A 694 21.18 -27.88 -13.60
CA GLY A 694 21.97 -27.16 -14.61
C GLY A 694 21.26 -26.99 -15.96
N ALA A 695 20.50 -28.00 -16.39
CA ALA A 695 19.68 -27.93 -17.60
C ALA A 695 18.53 -26.89 -17.47
N GLY A 696 18.00 -26.69 -16.26
CA GLY A 696 17.02 -25.64 -15.97
C GLY A 696 17.63 -24.23 -16.08
N ILE A 697 18.92 -24.06 -15.76
CA ILE A 697 19.63 -22.79 -15.96
C ILE A 697 19.75 -22.49 -17.47
N GLU A 698 20.14 -23.47 -18.28
CA GLU A 698 20.22 -23.33 -19.74
C GLU A 698 18.85 -23.00 -20.34
N GLY A 699 17.80 -23.68 -19.91
CA GLY A 699 16.42 -23.40 -20.32
C GLY A 699 15.95 -21.99 -19.97
N ILE A 700 16.22 -21.49 -18.75
CA ILE A 700 15.89 -20.10 -18.35
C ILE A 700 16.54 -19.10 -19.30
N THR A 701 17.77 -19.38 -19.72
CA THR A 701 18.56 -18.48 -20.57
C THR A 701 18.02 -18.43 -22.00
N GLU A 702 17.52 -19.54 -22.52
CA GLU A 702 17.05 -19.67 -23.91
C GLU A 702 15.55 -19.32 -24.08
N TYR A 703 14.71 -19.60 -23.08
CA TYR A 703 13.25 -19.46 -23.18
C TYR A 703 12.62 -18.54 -22.12
N GLY A 704 13.42 -17.93 -21.25
CA GLY A 704 12.95 -17.15 -20.11
C GLY A 704 12.56 -18.02 -18.90
N PHE A 705 12.22 -17.37 -17.78
CA PHE A 705 11.88 -18.07 -16.53
C PHE A 705 10.57 -18.88 -16.66
N ASP A 706 10.65 -20.18 -16.39
CA ASP A 706 9.56 -21.15 -16.56
C ASP A 706 9.56 -22.14 -15.40
N ASP A 707 8.47 -22.23 -14.65
CA ASP A 707 8.39 -23.15 -13.51
C ASP A 707 8.49 -24.65 -13.88
N ARG A 708 8.43 -24.99 -15.18
CA ARG A 708 8.75 -26.32 -15.70
C ARG A 708 10.19 -26.77 -15.43
N TYR A 709 11.11 -25.84 -15.12
CA TYR A 709 12.49 -26.14 -14.70
C TYR A 709 12.59 -26.78 -13.31
N TYR A 710 11.48 -26.86 -12.55
CA TYR A 710 11.43 -27.53 -11.24
C TYR A 710 10.88 -28.97 -11.31
N ASN A 711 10.51 -29.45 -12.50
CA ASN A 711 10.06 -30.82 -12.69
C ASN A 711 11.19 -31.65 -13.31
N PRO A 712 11.69 -32.73 -12.65
CA PRO A 712 12.68 -33.69 -13.18
C PRO A 712 12.37 -34.27 -14.58
N ASN A 713 11.12 -34.15 -15.01
CA ASN A 713 10.59 -34.64 -16.28
C ASN A 713 10.09 -33.48 -17.18
N GLY A 714 10.43 -32.24 -16.86
CA GLY A 714 10.17 -31.07 -17.69
C GLY A 714 11.03 -31.12 -18.95
N ALA A 715 10.72 -30.27 -19.94
CA ALA A 715 11.46 -30.23 -21.21
C ALA A 715 12.97 -29.97 -21.03
N TRP A 716 13.40 -29.47 -19.87
CA TRP A 716 14.75 -28.97 -19.61
C TRP A 716 15.32 -29.36 -18.23
N GLY A 717 14.87 -30.47 -17.63
CA GLY A 717 15.56 -31.05 -16.47
C GLY A 717 14.77 -30.99 -15.20
#